data_AF-A0AAD9LSP4-F1
#
_entry.id   AF-A0AAD9LSP4-F1
#
_cell.length_a   1.000
_cell.length_b   1.000
_cell.length_c   1.000
_cell.angle_alpha   90.00
_cell.angle_beta   90.00
_cell.angle_gamma   90.00
#
_symmetry.space_group_name_H-M   'P 1'
#
loop_
_entity.id
_entity.type
_entity.pdbx_description
1 polymer ?
#
loop_
_entity_poly.entity_id
_entity_poly.type
_entity_poly.pdbx_seq_one_letter_code
_entity_poly.pdbx_strand_id
1 'polypeptide(L)'
;MVFFKAELEVMSNFIGTVKRAYPLQALEPKASDGGELGTFGPGVGPCGPEASKLMVVVLENHILWLHIFFTYMTKFSLTGFVIVGARTTFETLLVFFYDKWAEKVKFLKRHASFWSYKLKISGLGLVQLQWEAGMETEERVQCVVVAERSLLRKTLDRLPQLFTFPHGVAIQVAYEEPQRLPESDQLVYLPPRIKPKNGKRTLDKATVSSPAYRYSSLSELVDGYADIYGVVINMTLPKKTNGRDLCMTVSVTDETCPTREKAIPINIFYPTIEKMPKITCVGDIIRFHKVKIQRYQDNIQGLCMSKATRHLVLRESTGGKLEQLTSSDTWTFELSDEKRARQLIKWSRTSMMEDTTLPPGCEQAPKLLSELKSVEGFVDLVVRVLYLDDSDEPVRLIVWDGSGNAADSDPLILQTLEDKNVRVPAKGLLKEVVMSSCWSLVRDMGFVKGILTWCRFRNLAVAINEPVPGAPVVPGRLEILRFREGTSIMLMPDFTLDVQHRIALLNGTPVASTQETTHAKPQPPSQSHKPTTSLPVVVTTLIPDHIQNKIPVTPLREILNSSKSPRKFHCLARVRSIWPTDIEKICKPRPDNSSEFQYSFALTIEEGNDSLNIIVYGKDAEHFLHGIPPCDLTKSTSSKTLLEKRLTALLKSFNAFHWCIKSYSVSLPPGHSAGPRTAVRYRLFETLLQCS
;
A
#
# COMPACT_ATOMS: atom_id res chain seq x y z
N MET A 1 -45.76 54.95 -24.05
CA MET A 1 -44.48 54.90 -23.32
C MET A 1 -44.63 53.81 -22.26
N VAL A 2 -44.32 52.56 -22.62
CA VAL A 2 -44.48 51.40 -21.75
C VAL A 2 -43.14 51.17 -21.07
N PHE A 3 -43.06 51.46 -19.78
CA PHE A 3 -41.89 51.12 -18.96
C PHE A 3 -41.90 49.61 -18.71
N PHE A 4 -41.13 48.86 -19.49
CA PHE A 4 -40.76 47.49 -19.11
C PHE A 4 -39.78 47.57 -17.95
N LYS A 5 -40.25 47.27 -16.75
CA LYS A 5 -39.41 47.04 -15.57
C LYS A 5 -38.77 45.65 -15.74
N ALA A 6 -37.61 45.61 -16.39
CA ALA A 6 -36.78 44.41 -16.40
C ALA A 6 -36.20 44.23 -14.99
N GLU A 7 -36.78 43.33 -14.20
CA GLU A 7 -36.14 42.84 -12.99
C GLU A 7 -34.92 42.01 -13.40
N LEU A 8 -33.74 42.63 -13.39
CA LEU A 8 -32.48 41.91 -13.44
C LEU A 8 -32.36 41.07 -12.16
N GLU A 9 -32.57 39.76 -12.24
CA GLU A 9 -32.20 38.84 -11.18
C GLU A 9 -30.66 38.74 -11.10
N VAL A 10 -30.09 39.44 -10.12
CA VAL A 10 -28.65 39.36 -9.83
C VAL A 10 -28.38 38.03 -9.13
N MET A 11 -27.85 37.03 -9.84
CA MET A 11 -27.28 35.84 -9.21
C MET A 11 -26.09 36.25 -8.33
N SER A 12 -26.26 36.14 -7.02
CA SER A 12 -25.18 36.41 -6.06
C SER A 12 -24.12 35.30 -6.14
N ASN A 13 -22.85 35.68 -6.28
CA ASN A 13 -21.72 34.75 -6.40
C ASN A 13 -20.51 35.27 -5.61
N PHE A 14 -20.15 34.55 -4.55
CA PHE A 14 -19.02 34.86 -3.68
C PHE A 14 -17.91 33.83 -3.88
N ILE A 15 -16.71 34.32 -4.13
CA ILE A 15 -15.50 33.49 -4.25
C ILE A 15 -14.44 34.09 -3.33
N GLY A 16 -13.96 33.30 -2.39
CA GLY A 16 -12.97 33.75 -1.42
C GLY A 16 -12.14 32.61 -0.87
N THR A 17 -11.00 32.95 -0.31
CA THR A 17 -10.12 32.00 0.35
C THR A 17 -10.50 31.92 1.82
N VAL A 18 -10.67 30.70 2.34
CA VAL A 18 -11.01 30.44 3.74
C VAL A 18 -9.80 30.80 4.60
N LYS A 19 -9.89 31.92 5.32
CA LYS A 19 -8.87 32.38 6.29
C LYS A 19 -9.03 31.68 7.63
N ARG A 20 -10.27 31.47 8.06
CA ARG A 20 -10.60 30.84 9.34
C ARG A 20 -11.95 30.14 9.24
N ALA A 21 -12.07 28.97 9.84
CA ALA A 21 -13.34 28.26 10.00
C ALA A 21 -13.53 27.91 11.48
N TYR A 22 -14.62 28.37 12.08
CA TYR A 22 -14.94 28.13 13.48
C TYR A 22 -15.53 26.71 13.65
N PRO A 23 -15.38 26.10 14.84
CA PRO A 23 -16.02 24.82 15.16
C PRO A 23 -17.51 24.84 14.86
N LEU A 24 -18.05 23.70 14.39
CA LEU A 24 -19.49 23.48 14.36
C LEU A 24 -20.04 23.54 15.79
N GLN A 25 -20.94 24.49 16.04
CA GLN A 25 -21.60 24.71 17.33
C GLN A 25 -22.99 24.09 17.30
N ALA A 26 -23.37 23.41 18.38
CA ALA A 26 -24.76 23.08 18.66
C ALA A 26 -25.39 24.27 19.40
N LEU A 27 -26.55 24.71 18.95
CA LEU A 27 -27.29 25.82 19.56
C LEU A 27 -28.39 25.23 20.45
N GLU A 28 -28.41 25.58 21.73
CA GLU A 28 -29.47 25.14 22.64
C GLU A 28 -30.66 26.12 22.60
N PRO A 29 -31.91 25.61 22.58
CA PRO A 29 -33.10 26.45 22.65
C PRO A 29 -33.22 27.01 24.07
N LYS A 30 -32.88 28.29 24.27
CA LYS A 30 -33.20 28.99 25.52
C LYS A 30 -34.71 29.20 25.63
N ALA A 31 -35.30 28.71 26.72
CA ALA A 31 -36.67 29.03 27.10
C ALA A 31 -36.82 30.54 27.32
N SER A 32 -37.95 31.07 26.86
CA SER A 32 -38.36 32.46 26.98
C SER A 32 -38.36 32.93 28.43
N ASP A 33 -37.50 33.90 28.74
CA ASP A 33 -37.75 34.81 29.86
C ASP A 33 -37.46 36.24 29.43
N GLY A 34 -38.38 37.15 29.76
CA GLY A 34 -38.55 38.46 29.13
C GLY A 34 -37.52 39.51 29.52
N GLY A 35 -36.32 39.44 28.95
CA GLY A 35 -35.31 40.52 28.97
C GLY A 35 -35.15 41.17 27.60
N GLU A 36 -34.97 42.49 27.57
CA GLU A 36 -34.78 43.32 26.37
C GLU A 36 -33.84 42.67 25.33
N LEU A 37 -34.32 42.61 24.09
CA LEU A 37 -33.66 41.99 22.94
C LEU A 37 -32.51 42.88 22.42
N GLY A 38 -31.53 43.16 23.27
CA GLY A 38 -30.34 43.95 22.97
C GLY A 38 -29.12 43.04 22.80
N THR A 39 -28.61 42.98 21.57
CA THR A 39 -27.28 42.48 21.15
C THR A 39 -27.08 40.96 21.01
N PHE A 40 -26.84 40.56 19.76
CA PHE A 40 -26.51 39.20 19.35
C PHE A 40 -25.02 38.91 19.63
N GLY A 41 -24.74 38.13 20.67
CA GLY A 41 -23.37 37.71 21.00
C GLY A 41 -22.75 36.73 19.98
N PRO A 42 -21.42 36.52 20.00
CA PRO A 42 -20.66 35.74 19.00
C PRO A 42 -20.98 34.23 18.94
N GLY A 43 -21.92 33.74 19.74
CA GLY A 43 -22.44 32.36 19.70
C GLY A 43 -23.84 32.24 19.10
N VAL A 44 -24.46 33.33 18.66
CA VAL A 44 -25.82 33.33 18.09
C VAL A 44 -25.78 34.14 16.80
N GLY A 45 -25.50 33.48 15.68
CA GLY A 45 -25.48 34.13 14.37
C GLY A 45 -26.84 34.77 13.99
N PRO A 46 -26.93 35.45 12.84
CA PRO A 46 -28.08 36.27 12.44
C PRO A 46 -29.46 35.57 12.40
N CYS A 47 -29.54 34.23 12.39
CA CYS A 47 -30.83 33.51 12.40
C CYS A 47 -31.36 33.20 13.81
N GLY A 48 -30.60 33.46 14.88
CA GLY A 48 -31.06 33.27 16.26
C GLY A 48 -31.14 31.80 16.71
N PRO A 49 -31.77 31.51 17.87
CA PRO A 49 -31.75 30.20 18.55
C PRO A 49 -32.60 29.10 17.90
N GLU A 50 -33.30 29.39 16.79
CA GLU A 50 -34.14 28.42 16.07
C GLU A 50 -33.33 27.43 15.21
N ALA A 51 -32.08 27.76 14.93
CA ALA A 51 -31.17 26.83 14.29
C ALA A 51 -30.62 25.85 15.32
N SER A 52 -30.42 24.58 14.93
CA SER A 52 -29.83 23.57 15.80
C SER A 52 -28.31 23.57 15.72
N LYS A 53 -27.74 23.95 14.57
CA LYS A 53 -26.30 23.94 14.34
C LYS A 53 -25.84 25.17 13.58
N LEU A 54 -24.67 25.69 13.96
CA LEU A 54 -24.05 26.83 13.31
C LEU A 54 -22.56 26.57 13.03
N MET A 55 -22.10 26.94 11.84
CA MET A 55 -20.69 27.03 11.52
C MET A 55 -20.39 28.36 10.83
N VAL A 56 -19.37 29.07 11.33
CA VAL A 56 -18.95 30.37 10.81
C VAL A 56 -17.64 30.22 10.06
N VAL A 57 -17.56 30.78 8.86
CA VAL A 57 -16.37 30.79 8.02
C VAL A 57 -16.01 32.23 7.67
N VAL A 58 -14.74 32.58 7.82
CA VAL A 58 -14.19 33.89 7.42
C VAL A 58 -13.51 33.71 6.06
N LEU A 59 -14.05 34.39 5.05
CA LEU A 59 -13.48 34.44 3.71
C LEU A 59 -12.71 35.75 3.52
N GLU A 60 -11.50 35.65 2.98
CA GLU A 60 -10.83 36.79 2.34
C GLU A 60 -11.18 36.77 0.86
N ASN A 61 -11.92 37.80 0.43
CA ASN A 61 -12.33 37.89 -0.95
C ASN A 61 -11.25 38.60 -1.78
N HIS A 62 -10.98 38.04 -2.95
CA HIS A 62 -10.42 38.78 -4.07
C HIS A 62 -11.58 39.00 -5.05
N ILE A 63 -12.32 40.10 -4.91
CA ILE A 63 -13.45 40.34 -5.80
C ILE A 63 -12.92 40.84 -7.14
N LEU A 64 -13.30 40.14 -8.21
CA LEU A 64 -13.42 40.67 -9.55
C LEU A 64 -14.83 40.31 -10.00
N TRP A 65 -15.74 41.28 -10.02
CA TRP A 65 -17.06 41.11 -10.63
C TRP A 65 -17.49 42.36 -11.36
N LEU A 66 -17.84 42.20 -12.64
CA LEU A 66 -19.13 42.63 -13.18
C LEU A 66 -19.37 41.93 -14.53
N HIS A 67 -20.45 41.16 -14.63
CA HIS A 67 -21.13 40.97 -15.92
C HIS A 67 -22.41 41.79 -15.84
N ILE A 68 -22.44 42.96 -16.49
CA ILE A 68 -23.70 43.61 -16.84
C ILE A 68 -24.06 43.15 -18.25
N PHE A 69 -25.19 42.45 -18.39
CA PHE A 69 -25.80 42.21 -19.69
C PHE A 69 -26.65 43.43 -20.05
N PHE A 70 -26.24 44.19 -21.07
CA PHE A 70 -27.15 45.08 -21.78
C PHE A 70 -27.66 44.35 -23.02
N THR A 71 -28.96 44.05 -23.05
CA THR A 71 -29.64 43.65 -24.28
C THR A 71 -30.28 44.90 -24.88
N TYR A 72 -29.60 45.56 -25.82
CA TYR A 72 -30.27 46.52 -26.71
C TYR A 72 -30.79 45.76 -27.93
N MET A 73 -32.11 45.65 -28.03
CA MET A 73 -32.79 45.19 -29.24
C MET A 73 -32.81 46.31 -30.27
N THR A 74 -31.87 46.30 -31.21
CA THR A 74 -32.07 46.91 -32.53
C THR A 74 -31.60 45.93 -33.60
N LYS A 75 -32.44 45.74 -34.61
CA LYS A 75 -32.17 44.92 -35.80
C LYS A 75 -30.80 45.26 -36.37
N PHE A 76 -30.05 44.21 -36.70
CA PHE A 76 -28.70 44.14 -37.29
C PHE A 76 -27.56 43.73 -36.35
N SER A 77 -26.91 42.66 -36.80
CA SER A 77 -25.79 41.90 -36.23
C SER A 77 -24.59 42.76 -35.87
N LEU A 78 -24.14 42.73 -34.61
CA LEU A 78 -22.73 42.67 -34.17
C LEU A 78 -22.66 42.70 -32.63
N THR A 79 -22.13 41.64 -32.01
CA THR A 79 -21.84 41.59 -30.56
C THR A 79 -20.43 42.13 -30.34
N GLY A 80 -20.31 43.32 -29.73
CA GLY A 80 -19.03 43.89 -29.27
C GLY A 80 -18.92 43.85 -27.75
N PHE A 81 -17.75 43.44 -27.23
CA PHE A 81 -17.44 43.43 -25.80
C PHE A 81 -16.68 44.71 -25.44
N VAL A 82 -17.11 45.45 -24.41
CA VAL A 82 -16.35 46.56 -23.84
C VAL A 82 -16.06 46.26 -22.37
N ILE A 83 -14.76 46.22 -22.03
CA ILE A 83 -14.26 46.03 -20.66
C ILE A 83 -14.02 47.43 -20.06
N VAL A 84 -14.67 47.76 -18.94
CA VAL A 84 -14.38 48.98 -18.18
C VAL A 84 -13.85 48.60 -16.79
N GLY A 85 -12.56 48.88 -16.58
CA GLY A 85 -11.85 49.15 -15.31
C GLY A 85 -12.12 48.28 -14.08
N ALA A 86 -11.10 47.50 -13.66
CA ALA A 86 -11.07 46.82 -12.36
C ALA A 86 -10.43 47.68 -11.26
N ARG A 87 -11.05 47.74 -10.07
CA ARG A 87 -10.41 48.15 -8.82
C ARG A 87 -10.52 47.00 -7.82
N THR A 88 -9.38 46.63 -7.23
CA THR A 88 -9.26 45.54 -6.24
C THR A 88 -9.36 46.14 -4.84
N THR A 89 -10.34 45.72 -4.03
CA THR A 89 -10.35 45.97 -2.58
C THR A 89 -10.33 44.64 -1.84
N PHE A 90 -9.54 44.57 -0.77
CA PHE A 90 -9.42 43.42 0.12
C PHE A 90 -10.45 43.54 1.23
N GLU A 91 -11.61 42.89 1.09
CA GLU A 91 -12.65 42.89 2.12
C GLU A 91 -12.81 41.49 2.74
N THR A 92 -12.90 41.45 4.07
CA THR A 92 -13.16 40.22 4.83
C THR A 92 -14.67 39.99 4.89
N LEU A 93 -15.13 38.80 4.50
CA LEU A 93 -16.54 38.42 4.47
C LEU A 93 -16.82 37.29 5.45
N LEU A 94 -17.80 37.48 6.34
CA LEU A 94 -18.30 36.44 7.24
C LEU A 94 -19.38 35.61 6.55
N VAL A 95 -19.27 34.27 6.61
CA VAL A 95 -20.29 33.37 6.09
C VAL A 95 -20.82 32.47 7.20
N PHE A 96 -22.12 32.55 7.45
CA PHE A 96 -22.84 31.76 8.44
C PHE A 96 -23.56 30.60 7.75
N PHE A 97 -23.17 29.37 8.04
CA PHE A 97 -23.83 28.15 7.58
C PHE A 97 -24.67 27.57 8.72
N TYR A 98 -25.94 27.29 8.45
CA TYR A 98 -26.87 26.73 9.44
C TYR A 98 -27.30 25.29 9.12
N ASP A 99 -27.54 24.51 10.18
CA ASP A 99 -28.12 23.17 10.15
C ASP A 99 -27.46 22.23 9.13
N LYS A 100 -28.21 21.78 8.10
CA LYS A 100 -27.69 20.86 7.08
C LYS A 100 -26.52 21.46 6.30
N TRP A 101 -26.50 22.78 6.11
CA TRP A 101 -25.40 23.45 5.44
C TRP A 101 -24.15 23.49 6.31
N ALA A 102 -24.30 23.74 7.61
CA ALA A 102 -23.21 23.70 8.58
C ALA A 102 -22.53 22.32 8.62
N GLU A 103 -23.34 21.25 8.61
CA GLU A 103 -22.86 19.87 8.56
C GLU A 103 -22.11 19.53 7.26
N LYS A 104 -22.56 20.07 6.12
CA LYS A 104 -21.92 19.86 4.81
C LYS A 104 -20.53 20.48 4.74
N VAL A 105 -20.30 21.61 5.41
CA VAL A 105 -19.02 22.35 5.34
C VAL A 105 -18.11 22.13 6.56
N LYS A 106 -18.47 21.25 7.50
CA LYS A 106 -17.69 20.98 8.73
C LYS A 106 -16.25 20.52 8.49
N PHE A 107 -15.96 19.93 7.33
CA PHE A 107 -14.61 19.50 6.95
C PHE A 107 -13.64 20.69 6.79
N LEU A 108 -14.13 21.90 6.49
CA LEU A 108 -13.30 23.09 6.35
C LEU A 108 -12.51 23.38 7.64
N LYS A 109 -13.01 22.99 8.81
CA LYS A 109 -12.30 23.12 10.10
C LYS A 109 -11.04 22.25 10.19
N ARG A 110 -11.07 21.02 9.65
CA ARG A 110 -9.96 20.04 9.81
C ARG A 110 -8.65 20.51 9.17
N HIS A 111 -8.70 21.42 8.20
CA HIS A 111 -7.55 21.81 7.41
C HIS A 111 -7.29 23.34 7.37
N ALA A 112 -8.24 24.19 7.82
CA ALA A 112 -8.13 25.65 7.72
C ALA A 112 -6.97 26.29 8.49
N SER A 113 -6.32 25.58 9.41
CA SER A 113 -5.15 26.11 10.15
C SER A 113 -3.82 25.95 9.40
N PHE A 114 -3.78 25.23 8.28
CA PHE A 114 -2.56 25.03 7.48
C PHE A 114 -2.80 25.02 5.96
N TRP A 115 -4.06 24.95 5.50
CA TRP A 115 -4.47 24.90 4.10
C TRP A 115 -5.69 25.81 3.87
N SER A 116 -5.53 26.86 3.07
CA SER A 116 -6.61 27.81 2.79
C SER A 116 -7.47 27.29 1.63
N TYR A 117 -8.67 26.76 1.87
CA TYR A 117 -9.58 26.36 0.78
C TYR A 117 -10.06 27.57 -0.02
N LYS A 118 -10.24 27.44 -1.33
CA LYS A 118 -10.99 28.44 -2.11
C LYS A 118 -12.45 28.03 -2.15
N LEU A 119 -13.34 28.83 -1.55
CA LEU A 119 -14.76 28.56 -1.46
C LEU A 119 -15.52 29.40 -2.48
N LYS A 120 -16.40 28.77 -3.25
CA LYS A 120 -17.34 29.41 -4.16
C LYS A 120 -18.76 29.14 -3.69
N ILE A 121 -19.51 30.20 -3.42
CA ILE A 121 -20.90 30.15 -2.97
C ILE A 121 -21.73 30.94 -3.98
N SER A 122 -22.65 30.27 -4.66
CA SER A 122 -23.47 30.91 -5.70
C SER A 122 -24.88 30.35 -5.70
N GLY A 123 -25.87 31.17 -6.00
CA GLY A 123 -27.23 30.69 -6.17
C GLY A 123 -28.32 31.68 -5.79
N LEU A 124 -29.56 31.28 -6.08
CA LEU A 124 -30.76 31.99 -5.63
C LEU A 124 -30.98 31.65 -4.15
N GLY A 125 -31.14 32.64 -3.27
CA GLY A 125 -31.39 32.40 -1.85
C GLY A 125 -30.23 32.67 -0.89
N LEU A 126 -29.13 33.25 -1.38
CA LEU A 126 -28.09 33.81 -0.50
C LEU A 126 -28.59 35.11 0.12
N VAL A 127 -28.53 35.19 1.45
CA VAL A 127 -28.97 36.37 2.20
C VAL A 127 -27.74 37.15 2.62
N GLN A 128 -27.63 38.40 2.16
CA GLN A 128 -26.55 39.32 2.53
C GLN A 128 -27.10 40.37 3.50
N LEU A 129 -26.39 40.59 4.61
CA LEU A 129 -26.76 41.58 5.62
C LEU A 129 -25.51 42.09 6.36
N GLN A 130 -25.62 43.23 7.03
CA GLN A 130 -24.58 43.75 7.92
C GLN A 130 -24.78 43.17 9.32
N TRP A 131 -23.71 42.60 9.89
CA TRP A 131 -23.71 41.97 11.21
C TRP A 131 -22.88 42.78 12.21
N GLU A 132 -23.47 43.08 13.36
CA GLU A 132 -22.83 43.81 14.46
C GLU A 132 -22.19 42.81 15.44
N ALA A 133 -20.87 42.91 15.62
CA ALA A 133 -20.09 41.98 16.42
C ALA A 133 -20.01 42.42 17.91
N GLY A 134 -21.12 42.38 18.64
CA GLY A 134 -21.14 42.58 20.10
C GLY A 134 -21.25 44.03 20.61
N MET A 135 -21.46 44.19 21.93
CA MET A 135 -21.87 45.45 22.58
C MET A 135 -20.80 46.56 22.62
N GLU A 136 -19.52 46.26 22.42
CA GLU A 136 -18.41 47.20 22.66
C GLU A 136 -17.75 47.74 21.38
N THR A 137 -18.14 47.25 20.20
CA THR A 137 -17.55 47.66 18.92
C THR A 137 -18.67 47.96 17.92
N GLU A 138 -18.86 49.23 17.56
CA GLU A 138 -19.81 49.68 16.52
C GLU A 138 -19.41 49.23 15.09
N GLU A 139 -18.51 48.24 14.95
CA GLU A 139 -18.06 47.72 13.66
C GLU A 139 -19.12 46.80 13.03
N ARG A 140 -19.75 47.30 11.96
CA ARG A 140 -20.65 46.53 11.10
C ARG A 140 -19.86 45.76 10.05
N VAL A 141 -19.87 44.43 10.14
CA VAL A 141 -19.17 43.55 9.19
C VAL A 141 -20.15 43.00 8.16
N GLN A 142 -19.77 43.01 6.88
CA GLN A 142 -20.55 42.37 5.82
C GLN A 142 -20.60 40.85 6.04
N CYS A 143 -21.79 40.26 5.99
CA CYS A 143 -21.95 38.82 6.11
C CYS A 143 -22.96 38.22 5.13
N VAL A 144 -22.78 36.91 4.87
CA VAL A 144 -23.66 36.09 4.05
C VAL A 144 -24.20 34.94 4.90
N VAL A 145 -25.49 34.69 4.79
CA VAL A 145 -26.21 33.63 5.48
C VAL A 145 -26.62 32.53 4.49
N VAL A 146 -26.28 31.30 4.83
CA VAL A 146 -26.61 30.08 4.08
C VAL A 146 -27.43 29.15 4.98
N ALA A 147 -28.74 29.14 4.74
CA ALA A 147 -29.73 28.44 5.55
C ALA A 147 -30.83 27.81 4.70
N GLU A 148 -31.62 26.90 5.29
CA GLU A 148 -32.83 26.39 4.65
C GLU A 148 -33.94 27.44 4.62
N ARG A 149 -34.83 27.36 3.62
CA ARG A 149 -35.94 28.29 3.42
C ARG A 149 -36.85 28.45 4.66
N SER A 150 -37.06 27.36 5.38
CA SER A 150 -37.87 27.32 6.62
C SER A 150 -37.27 28.17 7.73
N LEU A 151 -35.95 28.08 7.94
CA LEU A 151 -35.24 28.86 8.95
C LEU A 151 -35.21 30.36 8.60
N LEU A 152 -35.00 30.69 7.32
CA LEU A 152 -35.05 32.09 6.86
C LEU A 152 -36.45 32.69 7.06
N ARG A 153 -37.51 31.92 6.83
CA ARG A 153 -38.90 32.38 7.00
C ARG A 153 -39.21 32.69 8.47
N LYS A 154 -38.89 31.75 9.37
CA LYS A 154 -39.01 31.95 10.82
C LYS A 154 -38.21 33.16 11.32
N THR A 155 -37.02 33.39 10.74
CA THR A 155 -36.17 34.54 11.10
C THR A 155 -36.84 35.86 10.70
N LEU A 156 -37.42 35.92 9.50
CA LEU A 156 -38.11 37.11 9.01
C LEU A 156 -39.43 37.38 9.73
N ASP A 157 -40.17 36.33 10.11
CA ASP A 157 -41.39 36.46 10.92
C ASP A 157 -41.10 37.12 12.28
N ARG A 158 -39.89 36.92 12.84
CA ARG A 158 -39.42 37.57 14.08
C ARG A 158 -38.84 38.97 13.84
N LEU A 159 -38.12 39.17 12.73
CA LEU A 159 -37.42 40.42 12.40
C LEU A 159 -37.78 40.86 10.97
N PRO A 160 -38.94 41.52 10.77
CA PRO A 160 -39.55 41.74 9.44
C PRO A 160 -38.79 42.65 8.47
N GLN A 161 -37.62 43.16 8.86
CA GLN A 161 -36.80 44.09 8.08
C GLN A 161 -35.32 43.67 7.99
N LEU A 162 -34.98 42.46 8.45
CA LEU A 162 -33.58 42.02 8.52
C LEU A 162 -32.97 41.76 7.14
N PHE A 163 -33.76 41.21 6.21
CA PHE A 163 -33.36 40.98 4.82
C PHE A 163 -34.58 40.76 3.92
N THR A 164 -34.43 40.99 2.62
CA THR A 164 -35.47 40.67 1.63
C THR A 164 -35.56 39.16 1.43
N PHE A 165 -36.76 38.57 1.58
CA PHE A 165 -36.94 37.14 1.40
C PHE A 165 -36.66 36.72 -0.06
N PRO A 166 -35.80 35.71 -0.30
CA PRO A 166 -35.45 35.33 -1.66
C PRO A 166 -36.60 34.59 -2.37
N HIS A 167 -36.82 34.92 -3.65
CA HIS A 167 -37.89 34.33 -4.49
C HIS A 167 -37.69 32.82 -4.75
N GLY A 168 -36.46 32.29 -4.59
CA GLY A 168 -36.13 30.87 -4.65
C GLY A 168 -34.88 30.52 -3.82
N VAL A 169 -34.72 29.24 -3.46
CA VAL A 169 -33.54 28.74 -2.71
C VAL A 169 -32.87 27.60 -3.49
N ALA A 170 -31.91 27.96 -4.33
CA ALA A 170 -31.06 27.06 -5.11
C ALA A 170 -29.59 27.49 -4.89
N ILE A 171 -29.04 27.09 -3.75
CA ILE A 171 -27.68 27.45 -3.32
C ILE A 171 -26.72 26.32 -3.71
N GLN A 172 -25.58 26.68 -4.32
CA GLN A 172 -24.47 25.80 -4.60
C GLN A 172 -23.23 26.26 -3.83
N VAL A 173 -22.58 25.33 -3.13
CA VAL A 173 -21.31 25.54 -2.44
C VAL A 173 -20.29 24.59 -3.07
N ALA A 174 -19.22 25.15 -3.66
CA ALA A 174 -18.10 24.42 -4.23
C ALA A 174 -16.81 24.86 -3.52
N TYR A 175 -15.83 23.96 -3.43
CA TYR A 175 -14.54 24.26 -2.81
C TYR A 175 -13.38 23.65 -3.62
N GLU A 176 -12.23 24.31 -3.59
CA GLU A 176 -10.96 23.83 -4.15
C GLU A 176 -9.92 23.73 -3.03
N GLU A 177 -9.26 22.58 -2.93
CA GLU A 177 -8.19 22.34 -1.98
C GLU A 177 -6.84 22.79 -2.57
N PRO A 178 -6.05 23.61 -1.86
CA PRO A 178 -4.72 24.01 -2.33
C PRO A 178 -3.76 22.83 -2.33
N GLN A 179 -2.99 22.67 -3.41
CA GLN A 179 -1.97 21.62 -3.52
C GLN A 179 -0.57 22.24 -3.35
N ARG A 180 0.30 21.57 -2.57
CA ARG A 180 1.73 21.95 -2.46
C ARG A 180 2.48 21.43 -3.66
N LEU A 181 3.28 22.30 -4.29
CA LEU A 181 4.24 21.87 -5.30
C LEU A 181 5.33 21.00 -4.65
N PRO A 182 5.76 19.91 -5.29
CA PRO A 182 6.96 19.20 -4.85
C PRO A 182 8.15 20.17 -4.85
N GLU A 183 8.91 20.20 -3.75
CA GLU A 183 10.12 21.02 -3.55
C GLU A 183 9.90 22.54 -3.36
N SER A 184 8.67 23.00 -3.08
CA SER A 184 8.39 24.41 -2.76
C SER A 184 7.33 24.57 -1.67
N ASP A 185 7.44 25.61 -0.85
CA ASP A 185 6.42 25.99 0.15
C ASP A 185 5.23 26.77 -0.47
N GLN A 186 5.21 26.94 -1.79
CA GLN A 186 4.13 27.63 -2.49
C GLN A 186 2.90 26.72 -2.69
N LEU A 187 1.72 27.28 -2.39
CA LEU A 187 0.40 26.65 -2.59
C LEU A 187 -0.19 27.07 -3.94
N VAL A 188 -0.64 26.12 -4.76
CA VAL A 188 -1.26 26.39 -6.07
C VAL A 188 -2.65 25.76 -6.14
N TYR A 189 -3.64 26.51 -6.65
CA TYR A 189 -4.97 26.02 -7.00
C TYR A 189 -4.98 25.64 -8.48
N LEU A 190 -5.04 24.35 -8.79
CA LEU A 190 -5.11 23.86 -10.16
C LEU A 190 -6.57 23.93 -10.68
N PRO A 191 -6.80 24.33 -11.94
CA PRO A 191 -8.15 24.42 -12.49
C PRO A 191 -8.84 23.04 -12.55
N PRO A 192 -10.19 22.99 -12.49
CA PRO A 192 -10.92 21.73 -12.44
C PRO A 192 -10.72 20.90 -13.73
N ARG A 193 -10.37 19.62 -13.56
CA ARG A 193 -10.21 18.66 -14.67
C ARG A 193 -11.54 18.47 -15.41
N ILE A 194 -11.62 19.00 -16.63
CA ILE A 194 -12.60 18.56 -17.63
C ILE A 194 -12.34 17.07 -17.88
N LYS A 195 -13.35 16.21 -17.64
CA LYS A 195 -13.25 14.78 -17.93
C LYS A 195 -12.99 14.59 -19.43
N PRO A 196 -11.87 13.98 -19.86
CA PRO A 196 -11.78 13.55 -21.24
C PRO A 196 -12.69 12.35 -21.43
N LYS A 197 -13.54 12.43 -22.46
CA LYS A 197 -14.26 11.27 -23.01
C LYS A 197 -13.24 10.21 -23.44
N ASN A 198 -13.65 8.96 -23.28
CA ASN A 198 -12.95 7.74 -23.65
C ASN A 198 -12.14 7.90 -24.95
N GLY A 199 -10.84 7.69 -24.84
CA GLY A 199 -9.95 7.52 -25.97
C GLY A 199 -8.80 6.62 -25.52
N LYS A 200 -8.63 5.49 -26.24
CA LYS A 200 -7.51 4.56 -26.10
C LYS A 200 -6.20 5.34 -25.94
N ARG A 201 -5.44 5.04 -24.89
CA ARG A 201 -4.04 5.46 -24.79
C ARG A 201 -3.17 4.22 -24.69
N THR A 202 -2.66 3.79 -25.84
CA THR A 202 -1.47 2.96 -25.95
C THR A 202 -0.24 3.78 -25.59
N LEU A 203 0.67 3.10 -24.88
CA LEU A 203 2.13 3.32 -24.80
C LEU A 203 2.62 4.68 -25.29
N ASP A 204 2.70 5.66 -24.39
CA ASP A 204 3.89 6.50 -24.20
C ASP A 204 3.62 7.54 -23.11
N LYS A 205 4.47 7.51 -22.08
CA LYS A 205 4.55 8.43 -20.93
C LYS A 205 3.38 8.37 -19.94
N ALA A 206 3.53 7.51 -18.93
CA ALA A 206 2.85 7.65 -17.65
C ALA A 206 3.43 8.87 -16.90
N THR A 207 2.75 10.03 -16.97
CA THR A 207 3.10 11.27 -16.25
C THR A 207 1.97 11.72 -15.33
N VAL A 208 1.58 10.87 -14.38
CA VAL A 208 0.82 11.28 -13.19
C VAL A 208 1.50 10.64 -11.98
N SER A 209 2.11 11.46 -11.11
CA SER A 209 2.68 10.98 -9.84
C SER A 209 1.56 10.38 -9.00
N SER A 210 1.69 9.11 -8.63
CA SER A 210 0.66 8.39 -7.89
C SER A 210 0.68 8.81 -6.41
N PRO A 211 -0.40 8.58 -5.63
CA PRO A 211 -0.30 8.63 -4.17
C PRO A 211 0.81 7.66 -3.72
N ALA A 212 1.77 8.14 -2.93
CA ALA A 212 2.92 7.33 -2.52
C ALA A 212 2.46 6.05 -1.79
N TYR A 213 2.50 4.91 -2.48
CA TYR A 213 2.23 3.60 -1.90
C TYR A 213 3.35 3.21 -0.94
N ARG A 214 2.99 2.65 0.22
CA ARG A 214 3.96 2.16 1.21
C ARG A 214 3.89 0.65 1.28
N TYR A 215 4.96 -0.01 0.85
CA TYR A 215 5.03 -1.46 0.83
C TYR A 215 5.61 -2.01 2.14
N SER A 216 4.94 -3.00 2.72
CA SER A 216 5.40 -3.71 3.92
C SER A 216 6.24 -4.93 3.53
N SER A 217 7.28 -5.25 4.31
CA SER A 217 8.01 -6.52 4.17
C SER A 217 7.16 -7.68 4.70
N LEU A 218 7.47 -8.90 4.26
CA LEU A 218 6.67 -10.08 4.61
C LEU A 218 6.78 -10.45 6.09
N SER A 219 7.94 -10.25 6.72
CA SER A 219 8.15 -10.52 8.16
C SER A 219 7.39 -9.56 9.08
N GLU A 220 7.01 -8.37 8.57
CA GLU A 220 6.32 -7.33 9.32
C GLU A 220 4.80 -7.41 9.20
N LEU A 221 4.28 -8.39 8.43
CA LEU A 221 2.85 -8.54 8.22
C LEU A 221 2.12 -8.88 9.51
N VAL A 222 1.03 -8.15 9.74
CA VAL A 222 0.08 -8.34 10.84
C VAL A 222 -1.34 -8.31 10.28
N ASP A 223 -2.30 -8.80 11.06
CA ASP A 223 -3.71 -8.81 10.67
C ASP A 223 -4.18 -7.40 10.25
N GLY A 224 -4.77 -7.28 9.06
CA GLY A 224 -5.12 -5.99 8.48
C GLY A 224 -5.08 -5.97 6.96
N TYR A 225 -4.85 -4.79 6.38
CA TYR A 225 -4.60 -4.65 4.94
C TYR A 225 -3.16 -4.17 4.72
N ALA A 226 -2.48 -4.76 3.73
CA ALA A 226 -1.12 -4.39 3.38
C ALA A 226 -0.98 -4.19 1.87
N ASP A 227 -0.03 -3.34 1.49
CA ASP A 227 0.54 -3.28 0.15
C ASP A 227 1.89 -4.01 0.22
N ILE A 228 2.12 -4.99 -0.66
CA ILE A 228 3.32 -5.84 -0.58
C ILE A 228 3.92 -6.08 -1.97
N TYR A 229 5.22 -6.33 -1.97
CA TYR A 229 5.92 -7.00 -3.05
C TYR A 229 6.36 -8.37 -2.56
N GLY A 230 6.33 -9.38 -3.43
CA GLY A 230 6.85 -10.70 -3.13
C GLY A 230 7.33 -11.42 -4.38
N VAL A 231 8.30 -12.30 -4.19
CA VAL A 231 8.81 -13.24 -5.19
C VAL A 231 7.99 -14.51 -5.13
N VAL A 232 7.47 -14.97 -6.26
CA VAL A 232 6.65 -16.18 -6.33
C VAL A 232 7.53 -17.43 -6.32
N ILE A 233 7.26 -18.34 -5.39
CA ILE A 233 7.99 -19.63 -5.22
C ILE A 233 7.09 -20.86 -5.41
N ASN A 234 5.78 -20.68 -5.27
CA ASN A 234 4.77 -21.72 -5.50
C ASN A 234 3.46 -21.08 -5.92
N MET A 235 2.66 -21.78 -6.70
CA MET A 235 1.27 -21.44 -6.92
C MET A 235 0.43 -22.68 -7.21
N THR A 236 -0.89 -22.58 -7.02
CA THR A 236 -1.86 -23.51 -7.58
C THR A 236 -2.51 -22.89 -8.80
N LEU A 237 -2.83 -23.68 -9.83
CA LEU A 237 -3.68 -23.17 -10.90
C LEU A 237 -5.07 -22.78 -10.36
N PRO A 238 -5.77 -21.83 -10.99
CA PRO A 238 -7.15 -21.48 -10.63
C PRO A 238 -8.07 -22.70 -10.65
N LYS A 239 -8.78 -22.94 -9.54
CA LYS A 239 -9.76 -24.03 -9.37
C LYS A 239 -11.13 -23.46 -9.06
N LYS A 240 -12.18 -24.14 -9.50
CA LYS A 240 -13.55 -23.77 -9.12
C LYS A 240 -13.73 -24.00 -7.62
N THR A 241 -14.33 -23.01 -6.96
CA THR A 241 -14.76 -23.16 -5.57
C THR A 241 -16.24 -23.54 -5.54
N ASN A 242 -16.75 -23.91 -4.36
CA ASN A 242 -18.20 -24.03 -4.14
C ASN A 242 -18.93 -22.67 -4.22
N GLY A 243 -18.19 -21.56 -4.23
CA GLY A 243 -18.71 -20.22 -4.42
C GLY A 243 -18.80 -19.81 -5.89
N ARG A 244 -18.90 -18.49 -6.12
CA ARG A 244 -18.94 -17.91 -7.48
C ARG A 244 -17.56 -17.65 -8.08
N ASP A 245 -16.54 -17.62 -7.25
CA ASP A 245 -15.18 -17.26 -7.66
C ASP A 245 -14.32 -18.51 -7.87
N LEU A 246 -13.35 -18.39 -8.78
CA LEU A 246 -12.22 -19.29 -8.86
C LEU A 246 -11.22 -18.92 -7.76
N CYS A 247 -10.45 -19.89 -7.30
CA CYS A 247 -9.40 -19.70 -6.30
C CYS A 247 -8.05 -20.17 -6.83
N MET A 248 -7.01 -19.35 -6.64
CA MET A 248 -5.62 -19.77 -6.73
C MET A 248 -4.86 -19.35 -5.47
N THR A 249 -3.91 -20.15 -5.02
CA THR A 249 -2.99 -19.78 -3.95
C THR A 249 -1.63 -19.48 -4.54
N VAL A 250 -1.01 -18.38 -4.13
CA VAL A 250 0.35 -17.98 -4.53
C VAL A 250 1.19 -17.86 -3.27
N SER A 251 2.26 -18.64 -3.16
CA SER A 251 3.23 -18.51 -2.07
C SER A 251 4.30 -17.50 -2.47
N VAL A 252 4.52 -16.51 -1.61
CA VAL A 252 5.48 -15.43 -1.85
C VAL A 252 6.55 -15.34 -0.76
N THR A 253 7.76 -14.95 -1.16
CA THR A 253 8.93 -14.69 -0.30
C THR A 253 9.50 -13.30 -0.58
N ASP A 254 10.32 -12.78 0.33
CA ASP A 254 11.12 -11.56 0.16
C ASP A 254 12.40 -11.67 1.00
N GLU A 255 13.23 -10.63 1.01
CA GLU A 255 14.50 -10.63 1.74
C GLU A 255 14.35 -10.88 3.24
N THR A 256 13.17 -10.62 3.82
CA THR A 256 12.90 -10.79 5.25
C THR A 256 12.27 -12.15 5.60
N CYS A 257 11.73 -12.84 4.60
CA CYS A 257 11.21 -14.21 4.73
C CYS A 257 11.82 -15.13 3.66
N PRO A 258 13.16 -15.30 3.62
CA PRO A 258 13.90 -15.73 2.43
C PRO A 258 13.73 -17.20 2.01
N THR A 259 13.36 -18.07 2.94
CA THR A 259 13.23 -19.52 2.74
C THR A 259 11.87 -19.88 2.15
N ARG A 260 11.83 -20.82 1.20
CA ARG A 260 10.59 -21.38 0.63
C ARG A 260 9.64 -21.89 1.71
N GLU A 261 10.13 -22.56 2.75
CA GLU A 261 9.29 -23.09 3.85
C GLU A 261 8.46 -22.01 4.57
N LYS A 262 9.00 -20.79 4.69
CA LYS A 262 8.34 -19.65 5.36
C LYS A 262 7.58 -18.75 4.40
N ALA A 263 7.47 -19.12 3.13
CA ALA A 263 6.75 -18.33 2.14
C ALA A 263 5.29 -18.16 2.56
N ILE A 264 4.77 -16.94 2.41
CA ILE A 264 3.42 -16.61 2.86
C ILE A 264 2.44 -16.98 1.75
N PRO A 265 1.43 -17.84 2.03
CA PRO A 265 0.39 -18.15 1.06
C PRO A 265 -0.59 -16.97 0.94
N ILE A 266 -0.82 -16.52 -0.28
CA ILE A 266 -1.82 -15.53 -0.65
C ILE A 266 -2.93 -16.23 -1.43
N ASN A 267 -4.13 -16.29 -0.87
CA ASN A 267 -5.31 -16.88 -1.52
C ASN A 267 -6.03 -15.82 -2.34
N ILE A 268 -6.21 -16.10 -3.62
CA ILE A 268 -6.69 -15.15 -4.63
C ILE A 268 -8.01 -15.64 -5.20
N PHE A 269 -9.04 -14.81 -5.03
CA PHE A 269 -10.40 -15.10 -5.47
C PHE A 269 -10.83 -14.10 -6.55
N TYR A 270 -11.08 -14.61 -7.76
CA TYR A 270 -11.61 -13.84 -8.88
C TYR A 270 -12.64 -14.65 -9.66
N PRO A 271 -13.62 -14.00 -10.30
CA PRO A 271 -14.73 -14.71 -10.95
C PRO A 271 -14.33 -15.39 -12.27
N THR A 272 -13.24 -14.97 -12.91
CA THR A 272 -12.84 -15.47 -14.23
C THR A 272 -11.32 -15.59 -14.34
N ILE A 273 -10.84 -16.42 -15.29
CA ILE A 273 -9.41 -16.69 -15.51
C ILE A 273 -8.67 -15.46 -16.03
N GLU A 274 -9.33 -14.59 -16.79
CA GLU A 274 -8.75 -13.36 -17.34
C GLU A 274 -8.37 -12.37 -16.22
N LYS A 275 -9.07 -12.43 -15.09
CA LYS A 275 -8.81 -11.61 -13.90
C LYS A 275 -7.74 -12.19 -12.97
N MET A 276 -7.31 -13.43 -13.20
CA MET A 276 -6.27 -14.06 -12.38
C MET A 276 -4.89 -13.49 -12.72
N PRO A 277 -4.00 -13.32 -11.72
CA PRO A 277 -2.61 -12.98 -11.97
C PRO A 277 -1.95 -13.98 -12.91
N LYS A 278 -1.38 -13.48 -14.02
CA LYS A 278 -0.69 -14.29 -15.03
C LYS A 278 0.73 -14.62 -14.59
N ILE A 279 0.83 -15.40 -13.52
CA ILE A 279 2.07 -15.96 -13.00
C ILE A 279 2.35 -17.24 -13.76
N THR A 280 3.55 -17.36 -14.33
CA THR A 280 3.95 -18.62 -14.99
C THR A 280 5.30 -19.12 -14.53
N CYS A 281 6.15 -18.30 -13.90
CA CYS A 281 7.53 -18.66 -13.59
C CYS A 281 7.82 -18.55 -12.09
N VAL A 282 8.60 -19.50 -11.56
CA VAL A 282 9.27 -19.30 -10.27
C VAL A 282 10.21 -18.11 -10.39
N GLY A 283 10.14 -17.19 -9.43
CA GLY A 283 10.91 -15.94 -9.46
C GLY A 283 10.17 -14.76 -10.06
N ASP A 284 8.96 -14.93 -10.60
CA ASP A 284 8.08 -13.81 -10.92
C ASP A 284 7.91 -12.92 -9.68
N ILE A 285 7.93 -11.60 -9.87
CA ILE A 285 7.61 -10.67 -8.80
C ILE A 285 6.12 -10.38 -8.88
N ILE A 286 5.41 -10.44 -7.76
CA ILE A 286 4.03 -9.98 -7.67
C ILE A 286 3.92 -8.86 -6.65
N ARG A 287 3.30 -7.77 -7.08
CA ARG A 287 2.90 -6.66 -6.23
C ARG A 287 1.42 -6.77 -5.95
N PHE A 288 1.03 -6.65 -4.69
CA PHE A 288 -0.36 -6.50 -4.29
C PHE A 288 -0.58 -5.14 -3.64
N HIS A 289 -1.71 -4.53 -3.96
CA HIS A 289 -2.27 -3.42 -3.20
C HIS A 289 -3.50 -3.87 -2.46
N LYS A 290 -3.62 -3.52 -1.17
CA LYS A 290 -4.74 -3.83 -0.29
C LYS A 290 -5.05 -5.34 -0.24
N VAL A 291 -4.04 -6.17 -0.06
CA VAL A 291 -4.24 -7.58 0.31
C VAL A 291 -4.66 -7.63 1.78
N LYS A 292 -5.68 -8.44 2.11
CA LYS A 292 -6.09 -8.64 3.51
C LYS A 292 -5.18 -9.69 4.13
N ILE A 293 -4.45 -9.34 5.18
CA ILE A 293 -3.62 -10.23 5.98
C ILE A 293 -4.44 -10.74 7.16
N GLN A 294 -4.38 -12.04 7.42
CA GLN A 294 -5.04 -12.67 8.55
C GLN A 294 -4.27 -13.92 9.00
N ARG A 295 -4.50 -14.37 10.24
CA ARG A 295 -4.06 -15.67 10.73
C ARG A 295 -5.08 -16.77 10.45
N TYR A 296 -4.61 -17.94 10.07
CA TYR A 296 -5.39 -19.17 9.93
C TYR A 296 -4.57 -20.36 10.41
N GLN A 297 -5.10 -21.11 11.37
CA GLN A 297 -4.37 -22.19 12.05
C GLN A 297 -2.97 -21.72 12.50
N ASP A 298 -2.93 -20.56 13.18
CA ASP A 298 -1.73 -19.86 13.65
C ASP A 298 -0.72 -19.40 12.59
N ASN A 299 -0.98 -19.63 11.30
CA ASN A 299 -0.14 -19.20 10.20
C ASN A 299 -0.66 -17.91 9.55
N ILE A 300 0.24 -17.01 9.19
CA ILE A 300 -0.10 -15.80 8.43
C ILE A 300 -0.45 -16.21 6.99
N GLN A 301 -1.54 -15.65 6.48
CA GLN A 301 -1.92 -15.77 5.08
C GLN A 301 -2.49 -14.45 4.56
N GLY A 302 -2.38 -14.26 3.24
CA GLY A 302 -3.05 -13.18 2.53
C GLY A 302 -4.34 -13.65 1.88
N LEU A 303 -5.28 -12.73 1.73
CA LEU A 303 -6.55 -12.92 1.05
C LEU A 303 -6.80 -11.74 0.10
N CYS A 304 -6.90 -12.02 -1.20
CA CYS A 304 -7.28 -11.02 -2.18
C CYS A 304 -8.79 -10.91 -2.25
N MET A 305 -9.29 -9.68 -2.10
CA MET A 305 -10.69 -9.35 -2.22
C MET A 305 -10.93 -8.73 -3.60
N SER A 306 -11.69 -9.39 -4.47
CA SER A 306 -11.85 -9.01 -5.90
C SER A 306 -12.18 -7.53 -6.13
N LYS A 307 -12.95 -6.89 -5.24
CA LYS A 307 -13.31 -5.47 -5.34
C LYS A 307 -12.19 -4.51 -4.89
N ALA A 308 -11.38 -4.90 -3.91
CA ALA A 308 -10.42 -4.01 -3.24
C ALA A 308 -8.97 -4.25 -3.66
N THR A 309 -8.57 -5.51 -3.79
CA THR A 309 -7.19 -5.89 -4.06
C THR A 309 -6.85 -5.68 -5.53
N ARG A 310 -5.69 -5.11 -5.80
CA ARG A 310 -5.10 -5.01 -7.13
C ARG A 310 -3.77 -5.75 -7.14
N HIS A 311 -3.43 -6.35 -8.26
CA HIS A 311 -2.18 -7.07 -8.43
C HIS A 311 -1.46 -6.61 -9.69
N LEU A 312 -0.13 -6.72 -9.66
CA LEU A 312 0.74 -6.48 -10.80
C LEU A 312 1.85 -7.52 -10.77
N VAL A 313 1.90 -8.39 -11.77
CA VAL A 313 2.99 -9.35 -11.96
C VAL A 313 4.08 -8.68 -12.79
N LEU A 314 5.33 -8.83 -12.38
CA LEU A 314 6.49 -8.23 -13.02
C LEU A 314 7.49 -9.32 -13.37
N ARG A 315 7.97 -9.30 -14.61
CA ARG A 315 8.89 -10.30 -15.14
C ARG A 315 9.97 -9.64 -15.97
N GLU A 316 11.22 -10.01 -15.75
CA GLU A 316 12.32 -9.57 -16.61
C GLU A 316 12.33 -10.38 -17.90
N SER A 317 12.20 -9.71 -19.04
CA SER A 317 12.38 -10.33 -20.36
C SER A 317 13.87 -10.52 -20.67
N THR A 318 14.17 -11.34 -21.68
CA THR A 318 15.56 -11.60 -22.14
C THR A 318 16.32 -10.33 -22.54
N GLY A 319 15.62 -9.26 -22.93
CA GLY A 319 16.20 -7.94 -23.23
C GLY A 319 16.39 -7.03 -22.02
N GLY A 320 16.21 -7.53 -20.79
CA GLY A 320 16.33 -6.74 -19.55
C GLY A 320 15.17 -5.77 -19.27
N LYS A 321 14.16 -5.73 -20.16
CA LYS A 321 12.94 -4.95 -19.96
C LYS A 321 12.03 -5.67 -18.96
N LEU A 322 11.53 -4.92 -17.97
CA LEU A 322 10.59 -5.42 -16.98
C LEU A 322 9.16 -5.34 -17.55
N GLU A 323 8.60 -6.50 -17.88
CA GLU A 323 7.21 -6.66 -18.29
C GLU A 323 6.27 -6.49 -17.10
N GLN A 324 5.10 -5.90 -17.35
CA GLN A 324 4.08 -5.58 -16.35
C GLN A 324 2.75 -6.21 -16.77
N LEU A 325 2.29 -7.20 -16.01
CA LEU A 325 1.11 -8.00 -16.32
C LEU A 325 0.04 -7.79 -15.24
N THR A 326 -1.12 -7.27 -15.64
CA THR A 326 -2.27 -7.10 -14.75
C THR A 326 -3.56 -7.21 -15.53
N SER A 327 -4.63 -7.65 -14.86
CA SER A 327 -5.99 -7.60 -15.39
C SER A 327 -6.69 -6.27 -15.12
N SER A 328 -6.02 -5.32 -14.47
CA SER A 328 -6.59 -4.01 -14.13
C SER A 328 -6.51 -3.08 -15.34
N ASP A 329 -7.60 -2.39 -15.68
CA ASP A 329 -7.62 -1.43 -16.78
C ASP A 329 -6.65 -0.26 -16.59
N THR A 330 -6.27 0.02 -15.34
CA THR A 330 -5.32 1.06 -14.96
C THR A 330 -4.43 0.57 -13.82
N TRP A 331 -3.16 0.94 -13.87
CA TRP A 331 -2.20 0.73 -12.78
C TRP A 331 -1.11 1.80 -12.83
N THR A 332 -0.45 2.00 -11.69
CA THR A 332 0.70 2.90 -11.56
C THR A 332 1.98 2.08 -11.44
N PHE A 333 3.06 2.57 -12.05
CA PHE A 333 4.37 1.94 -11.95
C PHE A 333 5.44 3.03 -12.01
N GLU A 334 6.04 3.30 -10.87
CA GLU A 334 7.02 4.37 -10.68
C GLU A 334 8.46 3.85 -10.78
N LEU A 335 9.44 4.75 -10.88
CA LEU A 335 10.86 4.36 -10.88
C LEU A 335 11.28 3.62 -9.59
N SER A 336 10.63 3.95 -8.46
CA SER A 336 10.79 3.25 -7.19
C SER A 336 10.27 1.80 -7.26
N ASP A 337 9.14 1.58 -7.93
CA ASP A 337 8.56 0.26 -8.17
C ASP A 337 9.51 -0.58 -9.05
N GLU A 338 10.08 0.00 -10.11
CA GLU A 338 11.06 -0.69 -10.96
C GLU A 338 12.32 -1.05 -10.18
N LYS A 339 12.87 -0.11 -9.41
CA LYS A 339 14.05 -0.35 -8.56
C LYS A 339 13.79 -1.49 -7.58
N ARG A 340 12.62 -1.49 -6.92
CA ARG A 340 12.24 -2.54 -5.96
C ARG A 340 12.11 -3.91 -6.64
N ALA A 341 11.45 -3.97 -7.79
CA ALA A 341 11.29 -5.22 -8.52
C ALA A 341 12.64 -5.80 -8.98
N ARG A 342 13.54 -4.97 -9.51
CA ARG A 342 14.88 -5.41 -9.92
C ARG A 342 15.74 -5.87 -8.74
N GLN A 343 15.63 -5.21 -7.58
CA GLN A 343 16.27 -5.67 -6.35
C GLN A 343 15.81 -7.07 -5.96
N LEU A 344 14.48 -7.30 -5.97
CA LEU A 344 13.91 -8.62 -5.65
C LEU A 344 14.30 -9.69 -6.66
N ILE A 345 14.36 -9.38 -7.97
CA ILE A 345 14.82 -10.31 -9.01
C ILE A 345 16.28 -10.70 -8.79
N LYS A 346 17.15 -9.73 -8.48
CA LYS A 346 18.57 -10.00 -8.22
C LYS A 346 18.74 -10.85 -6.96
N TRP A 347 18.02 -10.49 -5.90
CA TRP A 347 18.05 -11.21 -4.63
C TRP A 347 17.54 -12.65 -4.78
N SER A 348 16.38 -12.84 -5.45
CA SER A 348 15.74 -14.14 -5.57
C SER A 348 16.59 -15.16 -6.29
N ARG A 349 17.36 -14.75 -7.32
CA ARG A 349 18.32 -15.61 -7.99
C ARG A 349 19.31 -16.25 -7.02
N THR A 350 19.85 -15.46 -6.10
CA THR A 350 20.82 -15.94 -5.09
C THR A 350 20.12 -16.80 -4.05
N SER A 351 19.00 -16.31 -3.50
CA SER A 351 18.24 -17.03 -2.47
C SER A 351 17.79 -18.42 -2.94
N MET A 352 17.29 -18.54 -4.18
CA MET A 352 16.80 -19.81 -4.74
C MET A 352 17.90 -20.80 -5.13
N MET A 353 19.14 -20.33 -5.30
CA MET A 353 20.30 -21.21 -5.51
C MET A 353 20.74 -21.88 -4.21
N GLU A 354 20.60 -21.18 -3.08
CA GLU A 354 21.08 -21.62 -1.77
C GLU A 354 20.00 -22.30 -0.92
N ASP A 355 18.72 -21.97 -1.16
CA ASP A 355 17.61 -22.46 -0.36
C ASP A 355 17.24 -23.92 -0.67
N THR A 356 17.55 -24.81 0.28
CA THR A 356 17.24 -26.24 0.24
C THR A 356 15.87 -26.59 0.82
N THR A 357 15.13 -25.62 1.38
CA THR A 357 13.83 -25.86 2.03
C THR A 357 12.70 -26.06 1.02
N LEU A 358 11.63 -26.75 1.42
CA LEU A 358 10.47 -26.98 0.54
C LEU A 358 9.38 -25.93 0.75
N PRO A 359 8.63 -25.54 -0.29
CA PRO A 359 7.47 -24.66 -0.15
C PRO A 359 6.40 -25.21 0.81
N PRO A 360 5.52 -24.35 1.37
CA PRO A 360 4.45 -24.81 2.24
C PRO A 360 3.52 -25.78 1.50
N GLY A 361 3.20 -26.89 2.15
CA GLY A 361 2.39 -27.97 1.59
C GLY A 361 3.17 -28.94 0.69
N CYS A 362 4.47 -28.77 0.50
CA CYS A 362 5.33 -29.78 -0.14
C CYS A 362 6.06 -30.57 0.94
N GLU A 363 5.60 -31.80 1.19
CA GLU A 363 6.20 -32.67 2.23
C GLU A 363 7.50 -33.35 1.77
N GLN A 364 7.66 -33.52 0.46
CA GLN A 364 8.79 -34.23 -0.16
C GLN A 364 9.35 -33.44 -1.33
N ALA A 365 10.65 -33.62 -1.60
CA ALA A 365 11.29 -33.04 -2.76
C ALA A 365 10.73 -33.65 -4.06
N PRO A 366 10.77 -32.92 -5.20
CA PRO A 366 10.28 -33.44 -6.47
C PRO A 366 11.06 -34.69 -6.90
N LYS A 367 10.35 -35.79 -7.14
CA LYS A 367 10.94 -37.08 -7.51
C LYS A 367 11.58 -37.04 -8.88
N LEU A 368 12.51 -37.96 -9.12
CA LEU A 368 13.03 -38.24 -10.45
C LEU A 368 12.06 -39.14 -11.24
N LEU A 369 12.05 -39.02 -12.57
CA LEU A 369 11.25 -39.89 -13.43
C LEU A 369 11.62 -41.37 -13.26
N SER A 370 12.90 -41.67 -13.05
CA SER A 370 13.36 -43.05 -12.80
C SER A 370 12.97 -43.62 -11.44
N GLU A 371 12.50 -42.79 -10.51
CA GLU A 371 12.08 -43.20 -9.16
C GLU A 371 10.57 -43.46 -9.07
N LEU A 372 9.82 -43.19 -10.13
CA LEU A 372 8.39 -43.42 -10.17
C LEU A 372 8.10 -44.91 -9.96
N LYS A 373 7.21 -45.19 -9.00
CA LYS A 373 6.70 -46.53 -8.70
C LYS A 373 5.26 -46.64 -9.15
N SER A 374 4.87 -47.81 -9.65
CA SER A 374 3.57 -48.09 -10.28
C SER A 374 2.34 -47.99 -9.36
N VAL A 375 2.49 -47.61 -8.08
CA VAL A 375 1.43 -47.57 -7.06
C VAL A 375 1.31 -46.18 -6.38
N GLU A 376 2.03 -45.18 -6.86
CA GLU A 376 1.96 -43.84 -6.27
C GLU A 376 0.69 -43.10 -6.73
N GLY A 377 -0.04 -42.47 -5.80
CA GLY A 377 -1.27 -41.75 -6.14
C GLY A 377 -1.00 -40.40 -6.83
N PHE A 378 -0.11 -39.60 -6.25
CA PHE A 378 0.25 -38.27 -6.74
C PHE A 378 1.73 -37.99 -6.51
N VAL A 379 2.35 -37.30 -7.47
CA VAL A 379 3.78 -36.97 -7.44
C VAL A 379 4.04 -35.52 -7.83
N ASP A 380 5.10 -34.95 -7.26
CA ASP A 380 5.68 -33.68 -7.67
C ASP A 380 6.92 -33.96 -8.51
N LEU A 381 7.05 -33.31 -9.66
CA LEU A 381 8.13 -33.54 -10.62
C LEU A 381 8.71 -32.21 -11.09
N VAL A 382 10.02 -32.17 -11.31
CA VAL A 382 10.67 -31.13 -12.11
C VAL A 382 11.18 -31.81 -13.37
N VAL A 383 10.73 -31.36 -14.54
CA VAL A 383 11.04 -32.00 -15.82
C VAL A 383 11.15 -30.93 -16.90
N ARG A 384 11.96 -31.17 -17.91
CA ARG A 384 11.96 -30.41 -19.15
C ARG A 384 10.90 -30.99 -20.08
N VAL A 385 10.06 -30.13 -20.63
CA VAL A 385 9.15 -30.53 -21.72
C VAL A 385 9.91 -30.43 -23.04
N LEU A 386 9.96 -31.54 -23.76
CA LEU A 386 10.65 -31.63 -25.06
C LEU A 386 9.70 -31.43 -26.23
N TYR A 387 8.44 -31.84 -26.07
CA TYR A 387 7.41 -31.74 -27.09
C TYR A 387 6.04 -31.48 -26.47
N LEU A 388 5.23 -30.69 -27.16
CA LEU A 388 3.83 -30.40 -26.88
C LEU A 388 3.03 -30.76 -28.13
N ASP A 389 2.02 -31.60 -27.96
CA ASP A 389 0.98 -31.84 -28.96
C ASP A 389 -0.35 -31.31 -28.45
N ASP A 390 -0.76 -30.15 -28.98
CA ASP A 390 -2.06 -29.52 -28.74
C ASP A 390 -2.97 -29.53 -29.97
N SER A 391 -2.69 -30.43 -30.93
CA SER A 391 -3.46 -30.54 -32.18
C SER A 391 -4.83 -31.19 -31.99
N ASP A 392 -4.97 -32.08 -31.02
CA ASP A 392 -6.22 -32.74 -30.63
C ASP A 392 -6.27 -32.95 -29.10
N GLU A 393 -7.46 -33.22 -28.56
CA GLU A 393 -7.64 -33.60 -27.15
C GLU A 393 -7.60 -35.14 -27.00
N PRO A 394 -6.91 -35.69 -25.98
CA PRO A 394 -6.24 -34.98 -24.89
C PRO A 394 -4.86 -34.43 -25.32
N VAL A 395 -4.53 -33.23 -24.86
CA VAL A 395 -3.20 -32.64 -25.08
C VAL A 395 -2.11 -33.47 -24.40
N ARG A 396 -0.98 -33.65 -25.09
CA ARG A 396 0.13 -34.50 -24.66
C ARG A 396 1.43 -33.71 -24.56
N LEU A 397 2.19 -33.96 -23.49
CA LEU A 397 3.56 -33.46 -23.32
C LEU A 397 4.50 -34.65 -23.25
N ILE A 398 5.64 -34.57 -23.95
CA ILE A 398 6.75 -35.50 -23.74
C ILE A 398 7.76 -34.82 -22.83
N VAL A 399 8.03 -35.44 -21.69
CA VAL A 399 8.84 -34.86 -20.61
C VAL A 399 10.04 -35.72 -20.25
N TRP A 400 11.05 -35.07 -19.67
CA TRP A 400 12.35 -35.65 -19.38
C TRP A 400 13.04 -34.91 -18.23
N ASP A 401 13.83 -35.59 -17.39
CA ASP A 401 14.62 -34.94 -16.34
C ASP A 401 16.09 -35.38 -16.25
N GLY A 402 16.54 -36.24 -17.17
CA GLY A 402 17.90 -36.77 -17.19
C GLY A 402 18.14 -38.01 -16.33
N SER A 403 17.17 -38.42 -15.50
CA SER A 403 17.26 -39.63 -14.67
C SER A 403 16.88 -40.89 -15.44
N GLY A 404 17.52 -42.03 -15.15
CA GLY A 404 17.25 -43.31 -15.83
C GLY A 404 17.86 -43.42 -17.23
N ASN A 405 17.35 -44.37 -18.02
CA ASN A 405 17.85 -44.65 -19.37
C ASN A 405 16.75 -44.40 -20.43
N ALA A 406 17.13 -43.75 -21.54
CA ALA A 406 16.21 -43.51 -22.65
C ALA A 406 15.70 -44.82 -23.27
N ALA A 407 16.49 -45.90 -23.21
CA ALA A 407 16.08 -47.22 -23.68
C ALA A 407 14.89 -47.83 -22.90
N ASP A 408 14.62 -47.36 -21.68
CA ASP A 408 13.49 -47.81 -20.86
C ASP A 408 12.21 -47.01 -21.15
N SER A 409 12.26 -46.05 -22.10
CA SER A 409 11.11 -45.25 -22.52
C SER A 409 10.18 -46.05 -23.42
N ASP A 410 8.90 -45.66 -23.48
CA ASP A 410 7.96 -46.24 -24.45
C ASP A 410 8.47 -46.00 -25.89
N PRO A 411 8.62 -47.05 -26.72
CA PRO A 411 8.98 -46.91 -28.12
C PRO A 411 8.10 -45.94 -28.92
N LEU A 412 6.82 -45.81 -28.56
CA LEU A 412 5.90 -44.88 -29.22
C LEU A 412 6.27 -43.41 -28.94
N ILE A 413 6.78 -43.11 -27.74
CA ILE A 413 7.27 -41.76 -27.40
C ILE A 413 8.49 -41.43 -28.25
N LEU A 414 9.42 -42.38 -28.39
CA LEU A 414 10.62 -42.21 -29.22
C LEU A 414 10.27 -41.98 -30.68
N GLN A 415 9.39 -42.80 -31.24
CA GLN A 415 8.89 -42.66 -32.60
C GLN A 415 8.22 -41.31 -32.83
N THR A 416 7.39 -40.85 -31.87
CA THR A 416 6.72 -39.55 -31.97
C THR A 416 7.72 -38.39 -32.03
N LEU A 417 8.79 -38.43 -31.23
CA LEU A 417 9.83 -37.40 -31.26
C LEU A 417 10.59 -37.43 -32.59
N GLU A 418 10.91 -38.61 -33.10
CA GLU A 418 11.57 -38.78 -34.40
C GLU A 418 10.71 -38.23 -35.55
N ASP A 419 9.44 -38.61 -35.62
CA ASP A 419 8.48 -38.15 -36.64
C ASP A 419 8.31 -36.62 -36.64
N LYS A 420 8.43 -36.00 -35.47
CA LYS A 420 8.32 -34.55 -35.28
C LYS A 420 9.67 -33.83 -35.35
N ASN A 421 10.76 -34.52 -35.71
CA ASN A 421 12.13 -34.01 -35.77
C ASN A 421 12.60 -33.33 -34.46
N VAL A 422 12.17 -33.85 -33.32
CA VAL A 422 12.60 -33.39 -31.99
C VAL A 422 13.80 -34.23 -31.54
N ARG A 423 14.88 -33.57 -31.14
CA ARG A 423 16.11 -34.26 -30.69
C ARG A 423 15.84 -35.07 -29.41
N VAL A 424 16.00 -36.39 -29.51
CA VAL A 424 15.93 -37.31 -28.36
C VAL A 424 17.22 -37.21 -27.53
N PRO A 425 17.14 -36.99 -26.21
CA PRO A 425 18.31 -37.04 -25.33
C PRO A 425 18.94 -38.45 -25.28
N ALA A 426 20.27 -38.53 -25.29
CA ALA A 426 20.99 -39.82 -25.25
C ALA A 426 20.88 -40.55 -23.90
N LYS A 427 20.51 -39.85 -22.83
CA LYS A 427 20.36 -40.36 -21.46
C LYS A 427 19.07 -39.81 -20.85
N GLY A 428 18.50 -40.56 -19.91
CA GLY A 428 17.30 -40.19 -19.18
C GLY A 428 16.02 -40.75 -19.78
N LEU A 429 15.12 -41.19 -18.90
CA LEU A 429 13.81 -41.75 -19.20
C LEU A 429 12.88 -40.67 -19.75
N LEU A 430 12.10 -41.02 -20.76
CA LEU A 430 11.02 -40.20 -21.31
C LEU A 430 9.67 -40.72 -20.82
N LYS A 431 8.80 -39.79 -20.42
CA LYS A 431 7.42 -40.09 -20.04
C LYS A 431 6.47 -39.13 -20.74
N GLU A 432 5.24 -39.57 -20.90
CA GLU A 432 4.15 -38.75 -21.41
C GLU A 432 3.31 -38.18 -20.26
N VAL A 433 3.00 -36.89 -20.33
CA VAL A 433 1.99 -36.22 -19.50
C VAL A 433 0.76 -35.94 -20.34
N VAL A 434 -0.38 -36.48 -19.93
CA VAL A 434 -1.67 -36.35 -20.64
C VAL A 434 -2.56 -35.36 -19.91
N MET A 435 -3.11 -34.39 -20.64
CA MET A 435 -4.00 -33.34 -20.14
C MET A 435 -5.36 -33.45 -20.86
N SER A 436 -6.39 -34.00 -20.19
CA SER A 436 -7.69 -34.24 -20.86
C SER A 436 -8.68 -33.09 -20.79
N SER A 437 -8.60 -32.24 -19.77
CA SER A 437 -9.60 -31.18 -19.53
C SER A 437 -9.01 -29.91 -18.92
N CYS A 438 -7.68 -29.82 -18.85
CA CYS A 438 -6.98 -28.71 -18.18
C CYS A 438 -6.15 -27.86 -19.14
N TRP A 439 -6.08 -28.23 -20.42
CA TRP A 439 -5.24 -27.50 -21.38
C TRP A 439 -5.72 -26.06 -21.59
N SER A 440 -7.02 -25.84 -21.72
CA SER A 440 -7.60 -24.49 -21.84
C SER A 440 -7.16 -23.58 -20.69
N LEU A 441 -7.22 -24.07 -19.44
CA LEU A 441 -6.75 -23.34 -18.27
C LEU A 441 -5.25 -23.00 -18.34
N VAL A 442 -4.41 -23.97 -18.72
CA VAL A 442 -2.96 -23.78 -18.85
C VAL A 442 -2.61 -22.79 -19.96
N ARG A 443 -3.32 -22.86 -21.09
CA ARG A 443 -3.20 -21.91 -22.19
C ARG A 443 -3.62 -20.50 -21.76
N ASP A 444 -4.78 -20.37 -21.13
CA ASP A 444 -5.35 -19.07 -20.73
C ASP A 444 -4.53 -18.42 -19.60
N MET A 445 -3.80 -19.21 -18.80
CA MET A 445 -2.82 -18.72 -17.82
C MET A 445 -1.48 -18.30 -18.43
N GLY A 446 -1.26 -18.57 -19.72
CA GLY A 446 -0.12 -18.05 -20.49
C GLY A 446 1.11 -18.96 -20.54
N PHE A 447 0.97 -20.26 -20.26
CA PHE A 447 2.12 -21.18 -20.19
C PHE A 447 2.70 -21.56 -21.57
N VAL A 448 1.92 -21.47 -22.65
CA VAL A 448 2.30 -21.94 -24.00
C VAL A 448 3.67 -21.42 -24.45
N LYS A 449 3.94 -20.11 -24.25
CA LYS A 449 5.18 -19.47 -24.71
C LYS A 449 6.46 -20.03 -24.05
N GLY A 450 6.34 -20.66 -22.89
CA GLY A 450 7.48 -21.15 -22.11
C GLY A 450 7.42 -22.64 -21.76
N ILE A 451 6.37 -23.36 -22.15
CA ILE A 451 6.14 -24.73 -21.68
C ILE A 451 7.26 -25.69 -22.09
N LEU A 452 7.92 -25.48 -23.24
CA LEU A 452 9.07 -26.26 -23.75
C LEU A 452 10.40 -26.00 -23.00
N THR A 453 10.31 -25.67 -21.71
CA THR A 453 11.45 -25.42 -20.81
C THR A 453 11.34 -26.33 -19.57
N TRP A 454 12.17 -26.09 -18.55
CA TRP A 454 12.00 -26.76 -17.26
C TRP A 454 10.69 -26.32 -16.61
N CYS A 455 9.91 -27.29 -16.18
CA CYS A 455 8.61 -27.12 -15.55
C CYS A 455 8.57 -27.92 -14.25
N ARG A 456 8.00 -27.35 -13.20
CA ARG A 456 7.57 -28.07 -12.01
C ARG A 456 6.10 -28.42 -12.13
N PHE A 457 5.79 -29.70 -12.16
CA PHE A 457 4.45 -30.24 -12.00
C PHE A 457 4.24 -30.62 -10.54
N ARG A 458 3.11 -30.22 -9.97
CA ARG A 458 2.72 -30.56 -8.60
C ARG A 458 1.43 -31.35 -8.62
N ASN A 459 1.32 -32.35 -7.74
CA ASN A 459 0.13 -33.19 -7.58
C ASN A 459 -0.30 -33.81 -8.92
N LEU A 460 0.68 -34.37 -9.64
CA LEU A 460 0.48 -35.07 -10.90
C LEU A 460 0.05 -36.50 -10.60
N ALA A 461 -1.06 -36.95 -11.17
CA ALA A 461 -1.57 -38.30 -10.88
C ALA A 461 -0.77 -39.34 -11.67
N VAL A 462 -0.26 -40.37 -11.01
CA VAL A 462 0.34 -41.52 -11.69
C VAL A 462 -0.75 -42.57 -11.87
N ALA A 463 -1.06 -42.90 -13.13
CA ALA A 463 -2.06 -43.90 -13.46
C ALA A 463 -1.42 -45.03 -14.26
N ILE A 464 -1.94 -46.24 -14.12
CA ILE A 464 -1.63 -47.32 -15.05
C ILE A 464 -2.62 -47.20 -16.20
N ASN A 465 -2.15 -47.32 -17.44
CA ASN A 465 -3.03 -47.38 -18.59
C ASN A 465 -3.93 -48.62 -18.47
N GLU A 466 -5.23 -48.45 -18.18
CA GLU A 466 -6.19 -49.55 -18.25
C GLU A 466 -6.36 -49.92 -19.72
N PRO A 467 -6.20 -51.20 -20.12
CA PRO A 467 -6.39 -51.60 -21.50
C PRO A 467 -7.82 -51.29 -21.94
N VAL A 468 -7.97 -50.71 -23.13
CA VAL A 468 -9.28 -50.50 -23.76
C VAL A 468 -9.99 -51.86 -23.88
N PRO A 469 -11.27 -51.99 -23.48
CA PRO A 469 -12.01 -53.25 -23.63
C PRO A 469 -12.00 -53.69 -25.10
N GLY A 470 -11.34 -54.83 -25.38
CA GLY A 470 -11.24 -55.41 -26.72
C GLY A 470 -9.95 -55.12 -27.50
N ALA A 471 -9.00 -54.36 -26.96
CA ALA A 471 -7.67 -54.19 -27.55
C ALA A 471 -6.69 -55.28 -27.05
N PRO A 472 -5.75 -55.77 -27.87
CA PRO A 472 -4.74 -56.72 -27.44
C PRO A 472 -3.90 -56.12 -26.30
N VAL A 473 -3.82 -56.83 -25.17
CA VAL A 473 -3.02 -56.43 -24.01
C VAL A 473 -1.54 -56.58 -24.38
N VAL A 474 -0.88 -55.46 -24.66
CA VAL A 474 0.57 -55.42 -24.83
C VAL A 474 1.21 -55.59 -23.44
N PRO A 475 2.16 -56.52 -23.24
CA PRO A 475 2.84 -56.68 -21.96
C PRO A 475 3.78 -55.50 -21.72
N GLY A 476 3.35 -54.55 -20.90
CA GLY A 476 4.11 -53.37 -20.52
C GLY A 476 3.18 -52.41 -19.80
N ARG A 477 3.14 -52.46 -18.46
CA ARG A 477 2.33 -51.55 -17.65
C ARG A 477 2.85 -50.12 -17.85
N LEU A 478 2.26 -49.39 -18.80
CA LEU A 478 2.64 -48.00 -19.04
C LEU A 478 2.05 -47.13 -17.93
N GLU A 479 2.93 -46.61 -17.08
CA GLU A 479 2.59 -45.53 -16.16
C GLU A 479 2.40 -44.25 -16.98
N ILE A 480 1.17 -43.73 -16.98
CA ILE A 480 0.82 -42.47 -17.62
C ILE A 480 0.68 -41.41 -16.52
N LEU A 481 1.34 -40.28 -16.73
CA LEU A 481 1.23 -39.12 -15.88
C LEU A 481 0.01 -38.30 -16.34
N ARG A 482 -0.97 -38.10 -15.47
CA ARG A 482 -2.18 -37.36 -15.81
C ARG A 482 -2.20 -36.00 -15.12
N PHE A 483 -2.26 -34.96 -15.95
CA PHE A 483 -2.55 -33.60 -15.50
C PHE A 483 -4.06 -33.44 -15.35
N ARG A 484 -4.53 -33.29 -14.11
CA ARG A 484 -5.96 -33.19 -13.79
C ARG A 484 -6.28 -31.90 -13.05
N GLU A 485 -7.56 -31.67 -12.82
CA GLU A 485 -8.00 -30.65 -11.87
C GLU A 485 -7.37 -30.95 -10.51
N GLY A 486 -6.59 -30.02 -9.97
CA GLY A 486 -5.76 -30.27 -8.80
C GLY A 486 -4.28 -30.09 -9.07
N THR A 487 -3.81 -30.53 -10.24
CA THR A 487 -2.42 -30.43 -10.69
C THR A 487 -2.06 -28.97 -10.99
N SER A 488 -0.82 -28.59 -10.69
CA SER A 488 -0.30 -27.26 -11.03
C SER A 488 1.00 -27.35 -11.80
N ILE A 489 1.31 -26.34 -12.60
CA ILE A 489 2.54 -26.21 -13.39
C ILE A 489 3.19 -24.86 -13.15
N MET A 490 4.51 -24.80 -12.97
CA MET A 490 5.28 -23.56 -13.06
C MET A 490 6.53 -23.75 -13.90
N LEU A 491 6.90 -22.73 -14.68
CA LEU A 491 8.19 -22.67 -15.34
C LEU A 491 9.29 -22.47 -14.31
N MET A 492 10.41 -23.18 -14.49
CA MET A 492 11.53 -23.23 -13.58
C MET A 492 12.77 -22.63 -14.26
N PRO A 493 13.34 -21.54 -13.72
CA PRO A 493 14.62 -21.04 -14.22
C PRO A 493 15.76 -22.04 -14.01
N ASP A 494 16.74 -22.04 -14.92
CA ASP A 494 17.87 -22.96 -14.88
C ASP A 494 18.66 -22.88 -13.57
N PHE A 495 18.81 -21.68 -13.00
CA PHE A 495 19.56 -21.47 -11.76
C PHE A 495 18.88 -22.04 -10.51
N THR A 496 17.63 -22.51 -10.58
CA THR A 496 16.97 -23.10 -9.41
C THR A 496 17.63 -24.42 -9.01
N LEU A 497 17.76 -24.67 -7.70
CA LEU A 497 18.47 -25.84 -7.17
C LEU A 497 17.97 -27.17 -7.77
N ASP A 498 16.65 -27.35 -7.87
CA ASP A 498 16.03 -28.56 -8.42
C ASP A 498 16.44 -28.82 -9.89
N VAL A 499 16.58 -27.76 -10.68
CA VAL A 499 17.02 -27.82 -12.08
C VAL A 499 18.53 -28.04 -12.17
N GLN A 500 19.32 -27.37 -11.33
CA GLN A 500 20.77 -27.58 -11.27
C GLN A 500 21.12 -29.02 -10.91
N HIS A 501 20.39 -29.65 -9.98
CA HIS A 501 20.56 -31.08 -9.67
C HIS A 501 20.34 -31.97 -10.89
N ARG A 502 19.31 -31.69 -11.71
CA ARG A 502 19.02 -32.43 -12.93
C ARG A 502 20.06 -32.22 -14.02
N ILE A 503 20.53 -30.98 -14.18
CA ILE A 503 21.65 -30.68 -15.09
C ILE A 503 22.92 -31.41 -14.65
N ALA A 504 23.20 -31.53 -13.34
CA ALA A 504 24.35 -32.26 -12.83
C ALA A 504 24.29 -33.76 -13.16
N LEU A 505 23.10 -34.38 -13.13
CA LEU A 505 22.91 -35.78 -13.56
C LEU A 505 23.35 -36.00 -15.02
N LEU A 506 23.16 -35.00 -15.89
CA LEU A 506 23.58 -35.08 -17.30
C LEU A 506 25.10 -35.08 -17.45
N ASN A 507 25.76 -34.27 -16.63
CA ASN A 507 27.20 -34.04 -16.70
C ASN A 507 28.00 -35.13 -15.97
N GLY A 508 27.33 -36.04 -15.26
CA GLY A 508 27.98 -37.14 -14.52
C GLY A 508 28.71 -36.67 -13.26
N THR A 509 28.39 -35.49 -12.74
CA THR A 509 29.01 -34.93 -11.52
C THR A 509 28.26 -35.45 -10.29
N PRO A 510 28.89 -36.21 -9.37
CA PRO A 510 28.22 -36.66 -8.16
C PRO A 510 27.97 -35.46 -7.23
N VAL A 511 26.70 -35.15 -6.99
CA VAL A 511 26.29 -34.23 -5.91
C VAL A 511 26.26 -35.04 -4.62
N ALA A 512 26.93 -34.53 -3.58
CA ALA A 512 27.00 -35.17 -2.27
C ALA A 512 25.58 -35.49 -1.76
N SER A 513 25.31 -36.78 -1.56
CA SER A 513 24.04 -37.27 -1.05
C SER A 513 23.89 -36.91 0.43
N THR A 514 22.87 -36.11 0.75
CA THR A 514 22.37 -36.01 2.12
C THR A 514 21.69 -37.34 2.44
N GLN A 515 22.32 -38.13 3.31
CA GLN A 515 21.85 -39.46 3.71
C GLN A 515 20.48 -39.36 4.40
N GLU A 516 19.46 -39.98 3.80
CA GLU A 516 18.28 -40.45 4.51
C GLU A 516 18.66 -41.64 5.39
N THR A 517 18.63 -41.47 6.71
CA THR A 517 18.73 -42.59 7.66
C THR A 517 17.33 -43.11 7.97
N THR A 518 17.03 -44.29 7.45
CA THR A 518 15.93 -45.16 7.88
C THR A 518 16.31 -45.84 9.20
N HIS A 519 15.47 -45.77 10.23
CA HIS A 519 15.33 -46.85 11.22
C HIS A 519 13.99 -46.78 11.96
N ALA A 520 13.39 -47.96 12.13
CA ALA A 520 12.07 -48.21 12.70
C ALA A 520 12.04 -48.21 14.26
N LYS A 521 10.86 -47.88 14.79
CA LYS A 521 10.30 -47.82 16.19
C LYS A 521 10.53 -49.08 17.08
N PRO A 522 10.22 -49.10 18.43
CA PRO A 522 9.14 -48.37 19.14
C PRO A 522 9.29 -47.90 20.64
N GLN A 523 8.44 -46.91 21.00
CA GLN A 523 7.71 -46.65 22.29
C GLN A 523 8.29 -45.75 23.45
N PRO A 524 7.43 -45.11 24.30
CA PRO A 524 7.50 -43.69 24.76
C PRO A 524 7.52 -43.53 26.31
N PRO A 525 7.07 -42.41 26.94
CA PRO A 525 7.36 -40.98 26.77
C PRO A 525 8.05 -40.37 28.03
N SER A 526 8.83 -39.30 27.87
CA SER A 526 9.05 -38.35 28.97
C SER A 526 9.17 -36.93 28.44
N GLN A 527 8.19 -36.11 28.79
CA GLN A 527 8.17 -34.67 28.59
C GLN A 527 9.30 -34.03 29.40
N SER A 528 10.15 -33.22 28.76
CA SER A 528 10.62 -31.95 29.33
C SER A 528 11.39 -31.16 28.28
N HIS A 529 10.78 -30.05 27.85
CA HIS A 529 11.35 -28.81 27.34
C HIS A 529 12.81 -28.81 26.82
N LYS A 530 12.96 -28.54 25.51
CA LYS A 530 14.13 -27.83 24.99
C LYS A 530 13.71 -26.68 24.06
N PRO A 531 14.50 -25.59 24.02
CA PRO A 531 14.08 -24.30 23.50
C PRO A 531 14.17 -24.27 21.99
N THR A 532 13.18 -23.64 21.36
CA THR A 532 13.16 -23.32 19.93
C THR A 532 14.30 -22.36 19.61
N THR A 533 15.36 -22.85 18.96
CA THR A 533 16.45 -22.01 18.46
C THR A 533 15.92 -21.25 17.22
N SER A 534 15.33 -20.08 17.45
CA SER A 534 15.02 -19.12 16.40
C SER A 534 16.33 -18.58 15.81
N LEU A 535 16.46 -18.60 14.47
CA LEU A 535 17.50 -17.85 13.76
C LEU A 535 17.57 -16.40 14.31
N PRO A 536 18.76 -15.82 14.53
CA PRO A 536 18.88 -14.49 15.09
C PRO A 536 18.33 -13.45 14.11
N VAL A 537 17.34 -12.66 14.56
CA VAL A 537 16.85 -11.49 13.83
C VAL A 537 18.03 -10.55 13.59
N VAL A 538 18.32 -10.25 12.33
CA VAL A 538 19.41 -9.34 11.97
C VAL A 538 18.85 -7.92 12.03
N VAL A 539 19.45 -7.09 12.88
CA VAL A 539 19.05 -5.68 13.05
C VAL A 539 20.13 -4.81 12.43
N THR A 540 19.72 -3.80 11.65
CA THR A 540 20.61 -2.78 11.08
C THR A 540 19.95 -1.41 11.08
N THR A 541 20.77 -0.36 10.99
CA THR A 541 20.32 1.02 10.81
C THR A 541 20.75 1.52 9.43
N LEU A 542 19.83 2.08 8.67
CA LEU A 542 20.11 2.74 7.40
C LEU A 542 20.17 4.27 7.59
N ILE A 543 21.21 4.88 7.04
CA ILE A 543 21.38 6.33 6.96
C ILE A 543 21.55 6.73 5.48
N PRO A 544 21.27 7.98 5.07
CA PRO A 544 21.43 8.40 3.68
C PRO A 544 22.85 8.21 3.14
N ASP A 545 22.97 7.72 1.89
CA ASP A 545 24.26 7.46 1.21
C ASP A 545 25.21 8.66 1.23
N HIS A 546 24.66 9.87 1.08
CA HIS A 546 25.45 11.09 1.09
C HIS A 546 26.06 11.40 2.47
N ILE A 547 25.44 10.93 3.57
CA ILE A 547 26.00 11.03 4.92
C ILE A 547 27.02 9.92 5.12
N GLN A 548 26.64 8.68 4.81
CA GLN A 548 27.50 7.51 5.02
C GLN A 548 28.84 7.63 4.28
N ASN A 549 28.83 8.17 3.05
CA ASN A 549 30.02 8.26 2.21
C ASN A 549 30.80 9.56 2.37
N LYS A 550 30.17 10.67 2.79
CA LYS A 550 30.83 12.00 2.83
C LYS A 550 31.06 12.54 4.25
N ILE A 551 30.39 12.02 5.27
CA ILE A 551 30.50 12.50 6.65
C ILE A 551 31.21 11.44 7.50
N PRO A 552 32.39 11.75 8.06
CA PRO A 552 33.13 10.80 8.88
C PRO A 552 32.38 10.47 10.16
N VAL A 553 32.58 9.24 10.65
CA VAL A 553 32.07 8.78 11.94
C VAL A 553 32.75 9.59 13.04
N THR A 554 31.95 10.29 13.84
CA THR A 554 32.39 11.11 14.98
C THR A 554 32.26 10.29 16.27
N PRO A 555 33.34 10.09 17.06
CA PRO A 555 33.28 9.38 18.34
C PRO A 555 32.36 10.06 19.35
N LEU A 556 31.66 9.30 20.19
CA LEU A 556 30.73 9.84 21.20
C LEU A 556 31.39 10.84 22.14
N ARG A 557 32.65 10.60 22.51
CA ARG A 557 33.43 11.53 23.34
C ARG A 557 33.58 12.92 22.71
N GLU A 558 33.78 12.98 21.39
CA GLU A 558 33.89 14.26 20.68
C GLU A 558 32.52 14.95 20.58
N ILE A 559 31.45 14.17 20.40
CA ILE A 559 30.07 14.68 20.38
C ILE A 559 29.68 15.29 21.74
N LEU A 560 30.07 14.63 22.84
CA LEU A 560 29.82 15.10 24.21
C LEU A 560 30.64 16.36 24.55
N ASN A 561 31.86 16.49 24.02
CA ASN A 561 32.74 17.63 24.24
C ASN A 561 32.55 18.77 23.21
N SER A 562 31.61 18.66 22.29
CA SER A 562 31.39 19.67 21.24
C SER A 562 30.89 20.99 21.85
N SER A 563 31.70 22.04 21.72
CA SER A 563 31.35 23.41 22.14
C SER A 563 30.32 24.11 21.22
N LYS A 564 30.01 23.52 20.05
CA LYS A 564 29.06 24.07 19.07
C LYS A 564 27.72 23.32 19.11
N SER A 565 26.63 24.06 19.34
CA SER A 565 25.24 23.58 19.31
C SER A 565 24.35 24.69 18.72
N PRO A 566 23.45 24.40 17.76
CA PRO A 566 23.12 23.07 17.23
C PRO A 566 24.16 22.56 16.22
N ARG A 567 24.44 21.26 16.24
CA ARG A 567 25.34 20.58 15.29
C ARG A 567 24.82 19.19 14.96
N LYS A 568 25.03 18.73 13.72
CA LYS A 568 24.70 17.37 13.27
C LYS A 568 25.96 16.50 13.30
N PHE A 569 25.77 15.24 13.68
CA PHE A 569 26.83 14.24 13.80
C PHE A 569 26.36 12.93 13.18
N HIS A 570 27.34 12.16 12.69
CA HIS A 570 27.20 10.78 12.28
C HIS A 570 28.09 9.96 13.23
N CYS A 571 27.54 9.03 14.03
CA CYS A 571 28.34 8.21 14.95
C CYS A 571 28.02 6.73 14.82
N LEU A 572 28.91 5.89 15.34
CA LEU A 572 28.75 4.45 15.38
C LEU A 572 28.72 4.00 16.85
N ALA A 573 27.58 3.49 17.31
CA ALA A 573 27.39 3.15 18.73
C ALA A 573 26.38 2.02 18.93
N ARG A 574 26.49 1.29 20.04
CA ARG A 574 25.56 0.22 20.41
C ARG A 574 24.37 0.79 21.17
N VAL A 575 23.19 0.19 21.04
CA VAL A 575 22.05 0.55 21.91
C VAL A 575 22.18 -0.15 23.26
N ARG A 576 22.09 0.61 24.34
CA ARG A 576 22.13 0.11 25.72
C ARG A 576 20.73 -0.06 26.31
N SER A 577 19.88 0.95 26.18
CA SER A 577 18.56 0.98 26.80
C SER A 577 17.58 1.90 26.10
N ILE A 578 16.30 1.72 26.39
CA ILE A 578 15.19 2.53 25.90
C ILE A 578 14.43 3.08 27.09
N TRP A 579 14.05 4.35 27.04
CA TRP A 579 13.23 4.99 28.05
C TRP A 579 12.05 5.74 27.42
N PRO A 580 10.81 5.56 27.88
CA PRO A 580 10.39 4.69 28.99
C PRO A 580 10.55 3.19 28.69
N THR A 581 10.71 2.38 29.73
CA THR A 581 10.73 0.90 29.61
C THR A 581 9.35 0.34 29.29
N ASP A 582 8.30 1.01 29.75
CA ASP A 582 6.92 0.63 29.46
C ASP A 582 6.57 1.03 28.02
N ILE A 583 6.30 0.04 27.17
CA ILE A 583 6.00 0.27 25.76
C ILE A 583 4.82 1.24 25.56
N GLU A 584 3.82 1.19 26.45
CA GLU A 584 2.60 2.01 26.37
C GLU A 584 2.89 3.50 26.49
N LYS A 585 4.02 3.87 27.12
CA LYS A 585 4.45 5.26 27.32
C LYS A 585 5.36 5.78 26.19
N ILE A 586 5.72 4.93 25.22
CA ILE A 586 6.54 5.31 24.06
C ILE A 586 5.75 6.20 23.09
N CYS A 587 4.42 6.02 23.02
CA CYS A 587 3.50 6.92 22.34
C CYS A 587 2.81 7.84 23.34
N LYS A 588 2.70 9.12 23.01
CA LYS A 588 1.96 10.10 23.81
C LYS A 588 0.90 10.78 22.96
N PRO A 589 -0.28 11.10 23.51
CA PRO A 589 -1.24 11.96 22.84
C PRO A 589 -0.58 13.32 22.57
N ARG A 590 -0.88 13.92 21.42
CA ARG A 590 -0.32 15.22 21.11
C ARG A 590 -0.96 16.31 21.99
N PRO A 591 -0.22 17.35 22.39
CA PRO A 591 -0.75 18.42 23.23
C PRO A 591 -1.88 19.23 22.58
N ASP A 592 -1.89 19.29 21.25
CA ASP A 592 -2.83 20.04 20.41
C ASP A 592 -4.10 19.25 20.05
N ASN A 593 -4.02 17.91 20.03
CA ASN A 593 -5.14 17.03 19.75
C ASN A 593 -4.99 15.69 20.47
N SER A 594 -5.78 15.47 21.53
CA SER A 594 -5.76 14.24 22.33
C SER A 594 -6.18 12.98 21.57
N SER A 595 -6.73 13.11 20.36
CA SER A 595 -7.06 11.98 19.48
C SER A 595 -5.91 11.54 18.56
N GLU A 596 -4.83 12.32 18.47
CA GLU A 596 -3.63 11.96 17.71
C GLU A 596 -2.47 11.62 18.63
N PHE A 597 -1.69 10.61 18.26
CA PHE A 597 -0.54 10.14 19.02
C PHE A 597 0.76 10.50 18.30
N GLN A 598 1.85 10.60 19.06
CA GLN A 598 3.19 10.78 18.55
C GLN A 598 4.18 9.96 19.36
N TYR A 599 5.23 9.48 18.71
CA TYR A 599 6.34 8.84 19.41
C TYR A 599 7.15 9.85 20.20
N SER A 600 7.48 9.48 21.43
CA SER A 600 8.32 10.25 22.35
C SER A 600 9.02 9.31 23.32
N PHE A 601 10.25 8.94 22.99
CA PHE A 601 11.11 8.10 23.81
C PHE A 601 12.57 8.49 23.63
N ALA A 602 13.45 7.90 24.43
CA ALA A 602 14.89 8.09 24.34
C ALA A 602 15.60 6.74 24.18
N LEU A 603 16.62 6.72 23.33
CA LEU A 603 17.59 5.64 23.23
C LEU A 603 18.85 6.06 23.98
N THR A 604 19.35 5.22 24.87
CA THR A 604 20.70 5.36 25.39
C THR A 604 21.62 4.53 24.51
N ILE A 605 22.55 5.19 23.82
CA ILE A 605 23.60 4.53 23.04
C ILE A 605 24.94 4.62 23.77
N GLU A 606 25.84 3.70 23.50
CA GLU A 606 27.17 3.65 24.10
C GLU A 606 28.27 3.25 23.12
N GLU A 607 29.46 3.79 23.38
CA GLU A 607 30.71 3.51 22.69
C GLU A 607 31.81 3.45 23.77
N GLY A 608 32.27 2.24 24.11
CA GLY A 608 33.20 2.04 25.24
C GLY A 608 32.59 2.50 26.57
N ASN A 609 33.23 3.46 27.25
CA ASN A 609 32.75 4.03 28.52
C ASN A 609 31.86 5.27 28.31
N ASP A 610 31.74 5.77 27.09
CA ASP A 610 30.98 6.96 26.75
C ASP A 610 29.54 6.56 26.41
N SER A 611 28.55 7.28 26.95
CA SER A 611 27.13 7.02 26.70
C SER A 611 26.34 8.30 26.41
N LEU A 612 25.33 8.20 25.56
CA LEU A 612 24.56 9.33 25.07
C LEU A 612 23.07 9.01 24.97
N ASN A 613 22.23 9.92 25.46
CA ASN A 613 20.78 9.82 25.33
C ASN A 613 20.30 10.57 24.08
N ILE A 614 19.71 9.83 23.14
CA ILE A 614 19.12 10.34 21.91
C ILE A 614 17.61 10.34 22.04
N ILE A 615 17.01 11.51 21.88
CA ILE A 615 15.56 11.66 21.84
C ILE A 615 15.06 11.24 20.46
N VAL A 616 14.10 10.32 20.46
CA VAL A 616 13.40 9.83 19.27
C VAL A 616 11.97 10.39 19.34
N TYR A 617 11.69 11.40 18.50
CA TYR A 617 10.47 12.19 18.61
C TYR A 617 9.86 12.60 17.27
N GLY A 618 8.52 12.56 17.20
CA GLY A 618 7.72 13.07 16.09
C GLY A 618 8.07 12.42 14.74
N LYS A 619 8.20 13.22 13.68
CA LYS A 619 8.49 12.72 12.32
C LYS A 619 9.81 11.93 12.23
N ASP A 620 10.83 12.31 13.00
CA ASP A 620 12.10 11.58 13.03
C ASP A 620 11.91 10.17 13.63
N ALA A 621 11.01 10.04 14.62
CA ALA A 621 10.66 8.74 15.21
C ALA A 621 9.81 7.89 14.27
N GLU A 622 8.88 8.49 13.54
CA GLU A 622 8.07 7.80 12.52
C GLU A 622 8.93 7.29 11.36
N HIS A 623 9.98 8.03 10.99
CA HIS A 623 10.98 7.60 10.03
C HIS A 623 11.83 6.45 10.59
N PHE A 624 12.28 6.57 11.83
CA PHE A 624 13.05 5.52 12.51
C PHE A 624 12.28 4.21 12.66
N LEU A 625 11.02 4.29 13.12
CA LEU A 625 10.11 3.16 13.31
C LEU A 625 9.22 2.93 12.07
N HIS A 626 9.82 2.98 10.89
CA HIS A 626 9.09 2.85 9.63
C HIS A 626 8.19 1.61 9.61
N GLY A 627 6.91 1.77 9.28
CA GLY A 627 5.92 0.69 9.24
C GLY A 627 5.01 0.64 10.47
N ILE A 628 5.32 1.39 11.54
CA ILE A 628 4.51 1.41 12.77
C ILE A 628 3.97 2.83 13.01
N PRO A 629 2.69 3.13 12.69
CA PRO A 629 2.14 4.46 12.93
C PRO A 629 2.00 4.73 14.44
N PRO A 630 2.26 5.97 14.91
CA PRO A 630 1.99 6.33 16.31
C PRO A 630 0.49 6.21 16.59
N CYS A 631 0.13 5.45 17.62
CA CYS A 631 -1.24 5.24 18.05
C CYS A 631 -1.33 5.05 19.57
N ASP A 632 -2.55 4.89 20.08
CA ASP A 632 -2.79 4.53 21.47
C ASP A 632 -2.32 3.09 21.72
N LEU A 633 -1.11 2.94 22.25
CA LEU A 633 -0.50 1.64 22.54
C LEU A 633 -1.18 0.91 23.71
N THR A 634 -2.03 1.58 24.50
CA THR A 634 -2.85 0.90 25.52
C THR A 634 -4.01 0.12 24.90
N LYS A 635 -4.43 0.47 23.69
CA LYS A 635 -5.56 -0.15 22.97
C LYS A 635 -5.15 -0.97 21.75
N SER A 636 -4.10 -0.57 21.05
CA SER A 636 -3.66 -1.23 19.81
C SER A 636 -2.72 -2.41 20.09
N THR A 637 -3.25 -3.63 20.00
CA THR A 637 -2.46 -4.86 20.20
C THR A 637 -1.44 -5.12 19.08
N SER A 638 -1.76 -4.79 17.83
CA SER A 638 -0.87 -5.02 16.68
C SER A 638 0.35 -4.09 16.67
N SER A 639 0.13 -2.78 16.81
CA SER A 639 1.23 -1.79 16.85
C SER A 639 2.11 -1.97 18.09
N LYS A 640 1.50 -2.28 19.24
CA LYS A 640 2.22 -2.63 20.47
C LYS A 640 3.14 -3.83 20.26
N THR A 641 2.62 -4.93 19.72
CA THR A 641 3.40 -6.16 19.49
C THR A 641 4.55 -5.93 18.50
N LEU A 642 4.31 -5.21 17.39
CA LEU A 642 5.34 -4.94 16.39
C LEU A 642 6.44 -4.03 16.93
N LEU A 643 6.06 -3.01 17.71
CA LEU A 643 7.00 -2.10 18.37
C LEU A 643 7.82 -2.85 19.43
N GLU A 644 7.19 -3.67 20.26
CA GLU A 644 7.88 -4.53 21.24
C GLU A 644 8.90 -5.43 20.57
N LYS A 645 8.52 -6.14 19.51
CA LYS A 645 9.44 -7.02 18.76
C LYS A 645 10.64 -6.24 18.22
N ARG A 646 10.40 -5.10 17.57
CA ARG A 646 11.45 -4.32 16.92
C ARG A 646 12.42 -3.71 17.94
N LEU A 647 11.90 -3.12 19.01
CA LEU A 647 12.72 -2.56 20.09
C LEU A 647 13.47 -3.64 20.88
N THR A 648 12.85 -4.81 21.08
CA THR A 648 13.52 -5.96 21.70
C THR A 648 14.64 -6.50 20.83
N ALA A 649 14.44 -6.61 19.51
CA ALA A 649 15.48 -7.02 18.58
C ALA A 649 16.65 -6.03 18.61
N LEU A 650 16.37 -4.72 18.60
CA LEU A 650 17.38 -3.68 18.71
C LEU A 650 18.20 -3.80 20.01
N LEU A 651 17.55 -4.04 21.14
CA LEU A 651 18.21 -4.19 22.45
C LEU A 651 19.01 -5.49 22.60
N LYS A 652 18.59 -6.56 21.91
CA LYS A 652 19.30 -7.85 21.90
C LYS A 652 20.51 -7.85 20.97
N SER A 653 20.63 -6.87 20.08
CA SER A 653 21.77 -6.75 19.18
C SER A 653 23.01 -6.26 19.93
N PHE A 654 24.13 -6.96 19.75
CA PHE A 654 25.44 -6.53 20.24
C PHE A 654 26.19 -5.65 19.24
N ASN A 655 25.62 -5.42 18.05
CA ASN A 655 26.27 -4.67 16.99
C ASN A 655 26.27 -3.16 17.28
N ALA A 656 27.31 -2.48 16.80
CA ALA A 656 27.30 -1.03 16.71
C ALA A 656 26.53 -0.60 15.45
N PHE A 657 25.77 0.48 15.59
CA PHE A 657 24.85 0.99 14.56
C PHE A 657 25.22 2.41 14.17
N HIS A 658 24.91 2.79 12.93
CA HIS A 658 25.09 4.13 12.44
C HIS A 658 23.94 5.03 12.88
N TRP A 659 24.25 6.15 13.52
CA TRP A 659 23.27 7.10 14.04
C TRP A 659 23.53 8.50 13.48
N CYS A 660 22.47 9.12 12.95
CA CYS A 660 22.45 10.54 12.62
C CYS A 660 21.81 11.32 13.78
N ILE A 661 22.61 12.13 14.47
CA ILE A 661 22.22 12.80 15.72
C ILE A 661 22.42 14.31 15.60
N LYS A 662 21.42 15.10 16.01
CA LYS A 662 21.52 16.57 16.09
C LYS A 662 21.52 17.05 17.54
N SER A 663 22.49 17.86 17.92
CA SER A 663 22.52 18.55 19.21
C SER A 663 21.65 19.81 19.17
N TYR A 664 21.06 20.16 20.31
CA TYR A 664 20.35 21.42 20.52
C TYR A 664 20.42 21.82 21.99
N SER A 665 20.41 23.14 22.25
CA SER A 665 20.49 23.68 23.60
C SER A 665 19.10 23.92 24.19
N VAL A 666 18.91 23.58 25.46
CA VAL A 666 17.66 23.78 26.20
C VAL A 666 17.96 24.59 27.46
N SER A 667 17.19 25.63 27.71
CA SER A 667 17.27 26.40 28.95
C SER A 667 16.73 25.58 30.12
N LEU A 668 17.53 25.40 31.17
CA LEU A 668 17.09 24.73 32.39
C LEU A 668 16.34 25.71 33.31
N PRO A 669 15.42 25.23 34.15
CA PRO A 669 14.79 26.06 35.19
C PRO A 669 15.84 26.67 36.12
N PRO A 670 15.64 27.90 36.63
CA PRO A 670 16.57 28.52 37.57
C PRO A 670 16.61 27.72 38.89
N GLY A 671 17.75 27.10 39.19
CA GLY A 671 18.07 26.53 40.50
C GLY A 671 18.77 27.56 41.40
N HIS A 672 18.82 27.32 42.71
CA HIS A 672 19.35 28.22 43.76
C HIS A 672 20.87 28.54 43.71
N SER A 673 21.49 28.58 42.53
CA SER A 673 22.88 29.03 42.35
C SER A 673 23.04 29.70 40.98
N ALA A 674 23.65 30.88 40.98
CA ALA A 674 23.64 31.91 39.95
C ALA A 674 23.94 31.45 38.50
N GLY A 675 23.08 31.89 37.57
CA GLY A 675 23.30 31.89 36.11
C GLY A 675 22.28 31.06 35.30
N PRO A 676 21.89 31.50 34.08
CA PRO A 676 21.08 30.69 33.16
C PRO A 676 21.89 29.47 32.72
N ARG A 677 21.52 28.27 33.20
CA ARG A 677 22.14 27.01 32.79
C ARG A 677 21.50 26.51 31.50
N THR A 678 22.29 26.34 30.46
CA THR A 678 21.87 25.66 29.23
C THR A 678 22.35 24.21 29.27
N ALA A 679 21.46 23.27 28.91
CA ALA A 679 21.80 21.86 28.75
C ALA A 679 21.76 21.49 27.27
N VAL A 680 22.75 20.75 26.79
CA VAL A 680 22.73 20.18 25.44
C VAL A 680 21.93 18.87 25.46
N ARG A 681 21.00 18.75 24.52
CA ARG A 681 20.21 17.55 24.27
C ARG A 681 20.45 17.08 22.84
N TYR A 682 20.18 15.81 22.59
CA TYR A 682 20.47 15.16 21.32
C TYR A 682 19.20 14.51 20.79
N ARG A 683 18.95 14.65 19.48
CA ARG A 683 17.77 14.11 18.82
C ARG A 683 18.17 13.31 17.58
N LEU A 684 17.48 12.21 17.35
CA LEU A 684 17.64 11.39 16.15
C LEU A 684 17.10 12.14 14.92
N PHE A 685 17.74 11.97 13.78
CA PHE A 685 17.19 12.37 12.48
C PHE A 685 17.70 11.41 11.40
N GLU A 686 17.01 11.30 10.25
CA GLU A 686 17.48 10.57 9.05
C GLU A 686 18.13 9.20 9.34
N THR A 687 17.63 8.48 10.33
CA THR A 687 18.08 7.13 10.68
C THR A 687 16.85 6.23 10.63
N LEU A 688 16.94 5.15 9.87
CA LEU A 688 15.89 4.15 9.69
C LEU A 688 16.30 2.84 10.36
N LEU A 689 15.44 2.26 11.19
CA LEU A 689 15.67 0.95 11.79
C LEU A 689 15.09 -0.16 10.89
N GLN A 690 15.91 -1.14 10.53
CA GLN A 690 15.50 -2.31 9.76
C GLN A 690 15.77 -3.59 10.55
N CYS A 691 14.80 -4.50 10.59
CA CYS A 691 14.94 -5.83 11.15
C CYS A 691 14.59 -6.84 10.05
N SER A 692 15.48 -7.79 9.80
CA SER A 692 15.34 -8.87 8.80
C SER A 692 15.43 -10.24 9.43
#